data_AF-A0A3G8YHW2-F1
#
_entry.id   AF-A0A3G8YHW2-F1
#
_cell.length_a   1.000
_cell.length_b   1.000
_cell.length_c   1.000
_cell.angle_alpha   90.00
_cell.angle_beta   90.00
_cell.angle_gamma   90.00
#
_symmetry.space_group_name_H-M   'P 1'
#
loop_
_entity.id
_entity.type
_entity.pdbx_description
1 polymer ?
#
loop_
_entity_poly.entity_id
_entity_poly.type
_entity_poly.pdbx_seq_one_letter_code
_entity_poly.pdbx_strand_id
1 'polypeptide(L)'
;MALDLLQTLIRRVDYVHARRGGLALAVVGEPGIGKSHLGQRLLAGVGGLNLTLHTHAFETGFGALLAYPTAPTWARQTLERALAGQSPDAVVLASAVSALLGHAAPALVWAEDFHEVANSERAAEFWTALARHLTHTHGVALLISSRTPLPEPFAEQRLTPLDGLTGRELLEAQAGAPLPPAALDWIESRGRGNPLFLLEFFRHLNRSGALYLDAADGHWRWHEPPTSTLPLSVEALIADHLSRLTVGTGAETLLGLWALWDSALPGEALEAETAAALSGLDLAQVISLETLAQMSGLRAAQTFAHPLFREVALRELPASLRRELACRCAESLEAAPERAAQFLTWTQWPAAKAALLLEQALRSAGERGDMARAAEYRDALVEVVPAEQRAEAAMSAALALRPLHTERSLARANQARQLDPLNAGALGLCARLLATSGRGQEAERLLEEASDEIKAQADYWATLLETRVSSSDYSGAIRVWQEHRSELEGWPQLQTAVATAQVHLGEFGAAVTGIRAALDQPMVMTERVALLHALVRAQISQADPQMFASMAEALELTAEAGLTAMRIELLLDRAQILIWAFQLRGAAADAAEAVRLAETQGDPRLLARTQTELAYCLTNLGQFGEAEDLLLGALNLLGGDQVSRHRVLTQLYLTNLYLEWARPPDALLAVRHARQAVRLGHEVHDMVLLTWLMSVAAWAEALHGDLGRAERLIDEGEALMERSGQHATRPYYLFARAFVTERQGQQETAAQMFVDACEQAKVLRIMAFAERFGLEADRIHADQISAETRLAFFQQHELHAYAHTALRYFPPVEQKEVLPQAGSSFLYLEVLGEVRVTQGGQPLALRSPSGLRLLVRLLEARLAGRSGAAQAELLESLYPDDDPERSGARLRQQVRRLRAALGPQSVLRRETGLGAGGGYALGELGSDAEDFLNTRDTKLWRGAYLADFEDELSSARDVLVYGLRSAGYAAEPHDPREAARLGRILLDTDPFDWAALALTLRNLRQSGEIMELLSLYAEVRQRCALLGEKLPDTWEDFLRDQEMSVF
;
A
#
# COMPACT_ATOMS: atom_id res chain seq x y z
N MET A 1 -14.69 21.76 24.48
CA MET A 1 -13.63 21.12 23.68
C MET A 1 -12.62 22.20 23.37
N ALA A 2 -11.34 22.03 23.72
CA ALA A 2 -10.33 23.05 23.44
C ALA A 2 -10.34 23.34 21.94
N LEU A 3 -10.73 24.57 21.56
CA LEU A 3 -10.81 25.02 20.17
C LEU A 3 -9.51 24.71 19.41
N ASP A 4 -8.39 24.77 20.14
CA ASP A 4 -7.05 24.49 19.69
C ASP A 4 -6.89 23.07 19.11
N LEU A 5 -7.44 22.02 19.75
CA LEU A 5 -7.26 20.65 19.25
C LEU A 5 -8.02 20.41 17.94
N LEU A 6 -9.24 20.91 17.82
CA LEU A 6 -10.02 20.82 16.58
C LEU A 6 -9.33 21.59 15.46
N GLN A 7 -8.81 22.79 15.75
CA GLN A 7 -8.05 23.57 14.77
C GLN A 7 -6.75 22.87 14.35
N THR A 8 -6.03 22.23 15.27
CA THR A 8 -4.84 21.42 14.94
C THR A 8 -5.20 20.24 14.03
N LEU A 9 -6.28 19.51 14.32
CA LEU A 9 -6.72 18.41 13.48
C LEU A 9 -7.19 18.88 12.10
N ILE A 10 -7.93 19.99 12.02
CA ILE A 10 -8.32 20.60 10.73
C ILE A 10 -7.06 20.94 9.92
N ARG A 11 -6.06 21.61 10.50
CA ARG A 11 -4.81 21.94 9.80
C ARG A 11 -4.04 20.71 9.32
N ARG A 12 -4.00 19.64 10.12
CA ARG A 12 -3.39 18.36 9.72
C ARG A 12 -4.12 17.75 8.52
N VAL A 13 -5.45 17.76 8.54
CA VAL A 13 -6.25 17.24 7.43
C VAL A 13 -6.14 18.14 6.20
N ASP A 14 -6.09 19.46 6.34
CA ASP A 14 -5.88 20.42 5.25
C ASP A 14 -4.53 20.21 4.56
N TYR A 15 -3.46 19.93 5.34
CA TYR A 15 -2.14 19.58 4.79
C TYR A 15 -2.20 18.33 3.91
N VAL A 16 -2.93 17.31 4.38
CA VAL A 16 -3.17 16.08 3.61
C VAL A 16 -4.01 16.37 2.38
N HIS A 17 -5.08 17.17 2.50
CA HIS A 17 -5.97 17.55 1.40
C HIS A 17 -5.24 18.34 0.30
N ALA A 18 -4.21 19.09 0.66
CA ALA A 18 -3.27 19.70 -0.29
C ALA A 18 -2.35 18.69 -1.01
N ARG A 19 -2.60 17.38 -0.86
CA ARG A 19 -1.84 16.24 -1.42
C ARG A 19 -0.38 16.18 -1.00
N ARG A 20 -0.01 16.78 0.13
CA ARG A 20 1.37 16.82 0.62
C ARG A 20 1.78 15.57 1.41
N GLY A 21 0.86 14.63 1.61
CA GLY A 21 1.09 13.35 2.29
C GLY A 21 -0.21 12.57 2.50
N GLY A 22 -0.12 11.44 3.19
CA GLY A 22 -1.26 10.71 3.73
C GLY A 22 -1.22 10.71 5.26
N LEU A 23 -2.36 10.47 5.91
CA LEU A 23 -2.47 10.49 7.37
C LEU A 23 -3.26 9.29 7.89
N ALA A 24 -2.71 8.58 8.86
CA ALA A 24 -3.40 7.57 9.66
C ALA A 24 -3.28 7.93 11.15
N LEU A 25 -4.40 8.26 11.79
CA LEU A 25 -4.41 8.79 13.16
C LEU A 25 -5.45 8.08 14.03
N ALA A 26 -5.02 7.69 15.23
CA ALA A 26 -5.88 7.08 16.24
C ALA A 26 -6.34 8.15 17.24
N VAL A 27 -7.64 8.43 17.31
CA VAL A 27 -8.24 9.29 18.34
C VAL A 27 -8.59 8.42 19.55
N VAL A 28 -7.72 8.44 20.57
CA VAL A 28 -7.81 7.56 21.74
C VAL A 28 -8.36 8.32 22.94
N GLY A 29 -9.27 7.71 23.70
CA GLY A 29 -9.71 8.25 24.97
C GLY A 29 -10.81 7.45 25.64
N GLU A 30 -11.10 7.78 26.88
CA GLU A 30 -12.10 7.09 27.70
C GLU A 30 -13.51 7.12 27.06
N PRO A 31 -14.40 6.18 27.42
CA PRO A 31 -15.81 6.23 27.02
C PRO A 31 -16.44 7.60 27.36
N GLY A 32 -17.22 8.14 26.43
CA GLY A 32 -17.93 9.41 26.65
C GLY A 32 -17.08 10.69 26.60
N ILE A 33 -15.77 10.59 26.35
CA ILE A 33 -14.85 11.75 26.32
C ILE A 33 -15.10 12.73 25.15
N GLY A 34 -15.96 12.35 24.19
CA GLY A 34 -16.35 13.21 23.06
C GLY A 34 -15.68 12.89 21.71
N LYS A 35 -15.16 11.67 21.52
CA LYS A 35 -14.52 11.23 20.26
C LYS A 35 -15.41 11.41 19.02
N SER A 36 -16.61 10.83 19.02
CA SER A 36 -17.56 10.92 17.90
C SER A 36 -17.97 12.35 17.58
N HIS A 37 -18.19 13.18 18.62
CA HIS A 37 -18.50 14.60 18.44
C HIS A 37 -17.34 15.37 17.79
N LEU A 38 -16.09 15.08 18.15
CA LEU A 38 -14.91 15.66 17.50
C LEU A 38 -14.86 15.26 16.02
N GLY A 39 -15.10 13.99 15.69
CA GLY A 39 -15.15 13.49 14.32
C GLY A 39 -16.20 14.21 13.47
N GLN A 40 -17.42 14.34 13.97
CA GLN A 40 -18.50 15.07 13.30
C GLN A 40 -18.14 16.54 13.02
N ARG A 41 -17.52 17.22 14.01
CA ARG A 41 -17.07 18.61 13.83
C ARG A 41 -15.91 18.75 12.85
N LEU A 42 -15.03 17.77 12.79
CA LEU A 42 -13.94 17.71 11.81
C LEU A 42 -14.49 17.54 10.39
N LEU A 43 -15.38 16.57 10.19
CA LEU A 43 -16.03 16.30 8.89
C LEU A 43 -16.81 17.51 8.36
N ALA A 44 -17.44 18.29 9.25
CA ALA A 44 -18.14 19.52 8.87
C ALA A 44 -17.18 20.67 8.47
N GLY A 45 -15.92 20.62 8.87
CA GLY A 45 -14.91 21.66 8.64
C GLY A 45 -14.01 21.43 7.43
N VAL A 46 -14.06 20.26 6.80
CA VAL A 46 -13.15 19.83 5.72
C VAL A 46 -13.95 19.52 4.46
N GLY A 47 -13.51 20.04 3.31
CA GLY A 47 -14.11 19.77 2.00
C GLY A 47 -13.49 18.55 1.31
N GLY A 48 -14.23 17.83 0.46
CA GLY A 48 -13.77 16.60 -0.21
C GLY A 48 -14.74 15.44 -0.03
N LEU A 49 -14.30 14.21 -0.32
CA LEU A 49 -15.08 13.01 -0.01
C LEU A 49 -14.98 12.71 1.49
N ASN A 50 -16.12 12.76 2.20
CA ASN A 50 -16.20 12.46 3.62
C ASN A 50 -16.93 11.13 3.83
N LEU A 51 -16.24 10.13 4.39
CA LEU A 51 -16.82 8.84 4.76
C LEU A 51 -16.89 8.70 6.28
N THR A 52 -18.02 8.24 6.78
CA THR A 52 -18.25 7.96 8.20
C THR A 52 -18.80 6.55 8.32
N LEU A 53 -18.13 5.70 9.09
CA LEU A 53 -18.55 4.32 9.31
C LEU A 53 -18.09 3.83 10.68
N HIS A 54 -18.73 2.76 11.17
CA HIS A 54 -18.18 2.00 12.29
C HIS A 54 -17.13 1.01 11.80
N THR A 55 -16.16 0.67 12.65
CA THR A 55 -15.07 -0.25 12.28
C THR A 55 -15.53 -1.68 11.98
N HIS A 56 -16.72 -2.09 12.45
CA HIS A 56 -17.31 -3.39 12.09
C HIS A 56 -17.82 -3.44 10.64
N ALA A 57 -18.11 -2.28 10.04
CA ALA A 57 -18.61 -2.19 8.67
C ALA A 57 -17.46 -2.12 7.64
N PHE A 58 -16.29 -2.70 7.94
CA PHE A 58 -15.10 -2.58 7.10
C PHE A 58 -15.27 -3.21 5.70
N GLU A 59 -16.13 -4.22 5.57
CA GLU A 59 -16.42 -4.89 4.28
C GLU A 59 -17.40 -4.11 3.40
N THR A 60 -18.35 -3.38 4.00
CA THR A 60 -19.50 -2.80 3.29
C THR A 60 -19.55 -1.28 3.33
N GLY A 61 -18.88 -0.65 4.29
CA GLY A 61 -18.95 0.78 4.56
C GLY A 61 -18.26 1.67 3.51
N PHE A 62 -17.58 1.07 2.52
CA PHE A 62 -16.88 1.77 1.45
C PHE A 62 -17.65 1.81 0.11
N GLY A 63 -18.90 1.34 0.05
CA GLY A 63 -19.66 1.25 -1.21
C GLY A 63 -19.81 2.56 -2.00
N ALA A 64 -19.75 3.71 -1.32
CA ALA A 64 -19.76 5.03 -1.96
C ALA A 64 -18.58 5.23 -2.94
N LEU A 65 -17.47 4.52 -2.76
CA LEU A 65 -16.30 4.59 -3.64
C LEU A 65 -16.57 4.05 -5.06
N LEU A 66 -17.58 3.20 -5.24
CA LEU A 66 -17.95 2.66 -6.56
C LEU A 66 -18.56 3.72 -7.50
N ALA A 67 -18.95 4.87 -6.96
CA ALA A 67 -19.46 5.99 -7.77
C ALA A 67 -18.36 6.67 -8.61
N TYR A 68 -17.08 6.38 -8.36
CA TYR A 68 -15.94 7.00 -9.03
C TYR A 68 -15.49 6.14 -10.24
N PRO A 69 -15.77 6.57 -11.49
CA PRO A 69 -15.61 5.72 -12.66
C PRO A 69 -14.15 5.49 -13.09
N THR A 70 -13.23 6.36 -12.67
CA THR A 70 -11.80 6.34 -13.04
C THR A 70 -10.97 5.39 -12.18
N ALA A 71 -11.56 4.70 -11.21
CA ALA A 71 -10.83 3.81 -10.32
C ALA A 71 -10.43 2.48 -11.01
N PRO A 72 -9.35 1.82 -10.54
CA PRO A 72 -8.88 0.55 -11.11
C PRO A 72 -9.96 -0.55 -11.06
N THR A 73 -10.12 -1.26 -12.17
CA THR A 73 -11.17 -2.29 -12.33
C THR A 73 -11.07 -3.39 -11.27
N TRP A 74 -9.87 -3.87 -10.97
CA TRP A 74 -9.64 -4.90 -9.94
C TRP A 74 -10.09 -4.46 -8.54
N ALA A 75 -9.88 -3.18 -8.20
CA ALA A 75 -10.23 -2.63 -6.90
C ALA A 75 -11.75 -2.50 -6.78
N ARG A 76 -12.40 -2.03 -7.86
CA ARG A 76 -13.87 -1.98 -7.96
C ARG A 76 -14.48 -3.37 -7.85
N GLN A 77 -13.99 -4.34 -8.61
CA GLN A 77 -14.49 -5.73 -8.58
C GLN A 77 -14.30 -6.37 -7.20
N THR A 78 -13.19 -6.09 -6.52
CA THR A 78 -12.94 -6.58 -5.16
C THR A 78 -13.92 -5.99 -4.15
N LEU A 79 -14.20 -4.69 -4.23
CA LEU A 79 -15.21 -4.05 -3.39
C LEU A 79 -16.63 -4.51 -3.76
N GLU A 80 -16.95 -4.69 -5.03
CA GLU A 80 -18.24 -5.23 -5.49
C GLU A 80 -18.47 -6.67 -4.97
N ARG A 81 -17.43 -7.52 -4.96
CA ARG A 81 -17.47 -8.85 -4.35
C ARG A 81 -17.72 -8.76 -2.84
N ALA A 82 -17.03 -7.85 -2.15
CA ALA A 82 -17.25 -7.58 -0.73
C ALA A 82 -18.71 -7.16 -0.44
N LEU A 83 -19.26 -6.25 -1.24
CA LEU A 83 -20.64 -5.79 -1.13
C LEU A 83 -21.68 -6.86 -1.51
N ALA A 84 -21.32 -7.79 -2.40
CA ALA A 84 -22.12 -8.97 -2.71
C ALA A 84 -22.06 -10.04 -1.60
N GLY A 85 -21.35 -9.77 -0.50
CA GLY A 85 -21.25 -10.66 0.65
C GLY A 85 -20.26 -11.80 0.46
N GLN A 86 -19.32 -11.68 -0.49
CA GLN A 86 -18.13 -12.51 -0.54
C GLN A 86 -17.06 -11.87 0.35
N SER A 87 -16.34 -12.66 1.13
CA SER A 87 -15.33 -12.15 2.05
C SER A 87 -13.91 -12.25 1.43
N PRO A 88 -13.41 -11.23 0.71
CA PRO A 88 -12.03 -11.23 0.24
C PRO A 88 -11.05 -11.19 1.40
N ASP A 89 -9.80 -11.58 1.15
CA ASP A 89 -8.71 -11.40 2.12
C ASP A 89 -8.66 -9.93 2.63
N ALA A 90 -8.38 -9.75 3.92
CA ALA A 90 -8.44 -8.45 4.57
C ALA A 90 -7.42 -7.46 4.00
N VAL A 91 -6.21 -7.92 3.70
CA VAL A 91 -5.14 -7.10 3.12
C VAL A 91 -5.47 -6.75 1.68
N VAL A 92 -6.03 -7.71 0.93
CA VAL A 92 -6.52 -7.48 -0.44
C VAL A 92 -7.61 -6.42 -0.49
N LEU A 93 -8.60 -6.50 0.41
CA LEU A 93 -9.66 -5.52 0.51
C LEU A 93 -9.11 -4.15 0.93
N ALA A 94 -8.20 -4.10 1.90
CA ALA A 94 -7.56 -2.86 2.33
C ALA A 94 -6.79 -2.18 1.19
N SER A 95 -6.07 -2.95 0.38
CA SER A 95 -5.39 -2.45 -0.82
C SER A 95 -6.37 -1.91 -1.86
N ALA A 96 -7.48 -2.62 -2.12
CA ALA A 96 -8.53 -2.16 -3.03
C ALA A 96 -9.17 -0.84 -2.54
N VAL A 97 -9.52 -0.76 -1.26
CA VAL A 97 -10.09 0.44 -0.64
C VAL A 97 -9.10 1.61 -0.67
N SER A 98 -7.82 1.36 -0.40
CA SER A 98 -6.77 2.38 -0.50
C SER A 98 -6.64 2.93 -1.92
N ALA A 99 -6.63 2.05 -2.92
CA ALA A 99 -6.55 2.46 -4.33
C ALA A 99 -7.75 3.32 -4.74
N LEU A 100 -8.96 2.93 -4.30
CA LEU A 100 -10.19 3.68 -4.53
C LEU A 100 -10.19 5.05 -3.84
N LEU A 101 -9.75 5.11 -2.58
CA LEU A 101 -9.62 6.37 -1.82
C LEU A 101 -8.60 7.32 -2.46
N GLY A 102 -7.46 6.81 -2.94
CA GLY A 102 -6.47 7.60 -3.66
C GLY A 102 -7.02 8.24 -4.94
N HIS A 103 -7.88 7.53 -5.68
CA HIS A 103 -8.55 8.08 -6.85
C HIS A 103 -9.66 9.08 -6.50
N ALA A 104 -10.28 8.91 -5.32
CA ALA A 104 -11.28 9.84 -4.80
C ALA A 104 -10.66 11.05 -4.06
N ALA A 105 -9.33 11.11 -3.94
CA ALA A 105 -8.65 12.14 -3.17
C ALA A 105 -8.89 13.56 -3.72
N PRO A 106 -9.15 14.57 -2.87
CA PRO A 106 -8.98 14.52 -1.41
C PRO A 106 -10.14 13.82 -0.68
N ALA A 107 -9.78 12.94 0.27
CA ALA A 107 -10.74 12.11 1.00
C ALA A 107 -10.41 12.03 2.51
N LEU A 108 -11.46 12.04 3.34
CA LEU A 108 -11.41 11.89 4.79
C LEU A 108 -12.30 10.71 5.22
N VAL A 109 -11.69 9.74 5.88
CA VAL A 109 -12.38 8.58 6.46
C VAL A 109 -12.38 8.71 7.98
N TRP A 110 -13.56 8.76 8.58
CA TRP A 110 -13.77 8.66 10.02
C TRP A 110 -14.37 7.30 10.38
N ALA A 111 -13.59 6.45 11.05
CA ALA A 111 -14.02 5.14 11.51
C ALA A 111 -14.22 5.13 13.03
N GLU A 112 -15.36 4.61 13.49
CA GLU A 112 -15.72 4.59 14.91
C GLU A 112 -15.50 3.23 15.58
N ASP A 113 -14.93 3.27 16.79
CA ASP A 113 -14.93 2.19 17.77
C ASP A 113 -14.03 0.97 17.47
N PHE A 114 -12.76 1.17 17.11
CA PHE A 114 -11.80 0.08 16.81
C PHE A 114 -11.70 -1.00 17.91
N HIS A 115 -11.77 -0.60 19.18
CA HIS A 115 -11.76 -1.53 20.32
C HIS A 115 -12.84 -2.63 20.26
N GLU A 116 -13.94 -2.43 19.53
CA GLU A 116 -14.97 -3.47 19.32
C GLU A 116 -14.49 -4.56 18.36
N VAL A 117 -13.63 -4.21 17.40
CA VAL A 117 -13.09 -5.14 16.41
C VAL A 117 -11.65 -5.56 16.70
N ALA A 118 -11.03 -5.07 17.78
CA ALA A 118 -9.65 -5.38 18.15
C ALA A 118 -9.40 -6.89 18.36
N ASN A 119 -10.43 -7.64 18.75
CA ASN A 119 -10.36 -9.10 18.90
C ASN A 119 -10.73 -9.86 17.62
N SER A 120 -11.23 -9.16 16.59
CA SER A 120 -11.44 -9.73 15.26
C SER A 120 -10.15 -9.56 14.47
N GLU A 121 -9.41 -10.66 14.31
CA GLU A 121 -8.16 -10.71 13.56
C GLU A 121 -8.31 -10.07 12.17
N ARG A 122 -9.37 -10.44 11.44
CA ARG A 122 -9.63 -9.98 10.07
C ARG A 122 -9.93 -8.48 9.98
N ALA A 123 -10.78 -7.96 10.87
CA ALA A 123 -11.11 -6.53 10.87
C ALA A 123 -9.92 -5.69 11.34
N ALA A 124 -9.21 -6.14 12.39
CA ALA A 124 -8.00 -5.47 12.87
C ALA A 124 -6.90 -5.46 11.79
N GLU A 125 -6.71 -6.57 11.08
CA GLU A 125 -5.77 -6.68 9.96
C GLU A 125 -6.14 -5.74 8.82
N PHE A 126 -7.42 -5.69 8.42
CA PHE A 126 -7.90 -4.75 7.40
C PHE A 126 -7.56 -3.30 7.75
N TRP A 127 -7.92 -2.84 8.94
CA TRP A 127 -7.71 -1.44 9.34
C TRP A 127 -6.23 -1.09 9.46
N THR A 128 -5.42 -2.03 9.94
CA THR A 128 -3.97 -1.86 10.05
C THR A 128 -3.31 -1.84 8.67
N ALA A 129 -3.70 -2.76 7.77
CA ALA A 129 -3.22 -2.78 6.39
C ALA A 129 -3.62 -1.50 5.64
N LEU A 130 -4.87 -1.05 5.79
CA LEU A 130 -5.37 0.18 5.18
C LEU A 130 -4.54 1.39 5.63
N ALA A 131 -4.25 1.49 6.93
CA ALA A 131 -3.40 2.57 7.45
C ALA A 131 -2.00 2.57 6.83
N ARG A 132 -1.37 1.40 6.67
CA ARG A 132 -0.05 1.27 6.00
C ARG A 132 -0.08 1.66 4.53
N HIS A 133 -1.16 1.38 3.82
CA HIS A 133 -1.30 1.82 2.43
C HIS A 133 -1.54 3.34 2.35
N LEU A 134 -2.30 3.89 3.30
CA LEU A 134 -2.67 5.30 3.29
C LEU A 134 -1.55 6.25 3.73
N THR A 135 -0.58 5.83 4.54
CA THR A 135 0.62 6.65 4.85
C THR A 135 1.38 7.10 3.60
N HIS A 136 1.27 6.33 2.51
CA HIS A 136 1.88 6.63 1.22
C HIS A 136 0.89 7.16 0.17
N THR A 137 -0.40 7.27 0.50
CA THR A 137 -1.43 7.73 -0.42
C THR A 137 -1.70 9.22 -0.20
N HIS A 138 -1.18 10.06 -1.10
CA HIS A 138 -1.34 11.50 -1.04
C HIS A 138 -2.82 11.92 -1.12
N GLY A 139 -3.25 12.83 -0.24
CA GLY A 139 -4.61 13.36 -0.31
C GLY A 139 -5.64 12.61 0.53
N VAL A 140 -5.26 11.55 1.25
CA VAL A 140 -6.19 10.73 2.03
C VAL A 140 -5.85 10.76 3.52
N ALA A 141 -6.86 11.06 4.34
CA ALA A 141 -6.78 11.02 5.80
C ALA A 141 -7.70 9.93 6.38
N LEU A 142 -7.13 9.02 7.16
CA LEU A 142 -7.84 8.01 7.94
C LEU A 142 -7.73 8.34 9.43
N LEU A 143 -8.87 8.61 10.06
CA LEU A 143 -8.98 8.80 11.49
C LEU A 143 -9.85 7.70 12.09
N ILE A 144 -9.32 7.02 13.10
CA ILE A 144 -10.05 5.94 13.78
C ILE A 144 -10.17 6.28 15.26
N SER A 145 -11.38 6.17 15.82
CA SER A 145 -11.60 6.35 17.25
C SER A 145 -11.50 5.04 18.03
N SER A 146 -10.92 5.09 19.24
CA SER A 146 -10.77 3.91 20.10
C SER A 146 -10.66 4.25 21.59
N ARG A 147 -10.86 3.24 22.44
CA ARG A 147 -10.57 3.29 23.89
C ARG A 147 -9.13 2.94 24.20
N THR A 148 -8.56 2.05 23.39
CA THR A 148 -7.19 1.56 23.53
C THR A 148 -6.32 2.10 22.40
N PRO A 149 -5.00 2.21 22.62
CA PRO A 149 -4.06 2.50 21.54
C PRO A 149 -4.23 1.51 20.38
N LEU A 150 -4.02 1.99 19.16
CA LEU A 150 -3.97 1.18 17.95
C LEU A 150 -2.51 0.76 17.67
N PRO A 151 -2.27 -0.36 16.99
CA PRO A 151 -0.93 -0.74 16.55
C PRO A 151 -0.36 0.26 15.53
N GLU A 152 0.94 0.22 15.29
CA GLU A 152 1.56 0.97 14.17
C GLU A 152 0.87 0.61 12.84
N PRO A 153 0.69 1.58 11.90
CA PRO A 153 1.35 2.88 11.83
C PRO A 153 0.54 4.06 12.38
N PHE A 154 -0.50 3.82 13.19
CA PHE A 154 -1.36 4.91 13.67
C PHE A 154 -0.63 5.85 14.64
N ALA A 155 -0.62 7.15 14.33
CA ALA A 155 -0.22 8.17 15.29
C ALA A 155 -1.31 8.38 16.35
N GLU A 156 -0.97 8.31 17.64
CA GLU A 156 -1.94 8.49 18.72
C GLU A 156 -2.24 9.98 18.99
N GLN A 157 -3.52 10.34 18.94
CA GLN A 157 -4.06 11.59 19.45
C GLN A 157 -4.97 11.30 20.65
N ARG A 158 -4.45 11.51 21.85
CA ARG A 158 -5.22 11.31 23.07
C ARG A 158 -6.13 12.50 23.37
N LEU A 159 -7.40 12.21 23.67
CA LEU A 159 -8.35 13.21 24.17
C LEU A 159 -8.25 13.32 25.69
N THR A 160 -8.13 14.55 26.17
CA THR A 160 -8.19 14.87 27.60
C THR A 160 -9.59 15.34 28.00
N PRO A 161 -9.97 15.20 29.28
CA PRO A 161 -11.20 15.78 29.80
C PRO A 161 -11.27 17.29 29.56
N LEU A 162 -12.49 17.82 29.52
CA LEU A 162 -12.74 19.26 29.44
C LEU A 162 -12.18 19.96 30.67
N ASP A 163 -11.64 21.17 30.48
CA ASP A 163 -11.40 22.08 31.59
C ASP A 163 -12.73 22.54 32.21
N GLY A 164 -12.67 23.09 33.43
CA GLY A 164 -13.88 23.50 34.15
C GLY A 164 -14.69 24.55 33.40
N LEU A 165 -14.03 25.53 32.79
CA LEU A 165 -14.73 26.59 32.04
C LEU A 165 -15.55 26.00 30.89
N THR A 166 -14.94 25.14 30.07
CA THR A 166 -15.63 24.51 28.95
C THR A 166 -16.67 23.48 29.40
N GLY A 167 -16.45 22.83 30.55
CA GLY A 167 -17.43 21.95 31.18
C GLY A 167 -18.71 22.68 31.61
N ARG A 168 -18.57 23.89 32.18
CA ARG A 168 -19.72 24.75 32.53
C ARG A 168 -20.49 25.19 31.31
N GLU A 169 -19.79 25.65 30.28
CA GLU A 169 -20.41 26.05 29.02
C GLU A 169 -21.24 24.91 28.40
N LEU A 170 -20.74 23.68 28.45
CA LEU A 170 -21.48 22.50 27.98
C LEU A 170 -22.78 22.28 28.79
N LEU A 171 -22.70 22.38 30.11
CA LEU A 171 -23.84 22.17 31.01
C LEU A 171 -24.90 23.25 30.85
N GLU A 172 -24.50 24.53 30.77
CA GLU A 172 -25.41 25.65 30.59
C GLU A 172 -26.04 25.65 29.19
N ALA A 173 -25.29 25.26 28.15
CA ALA A 173 -25.84 25.06 26.81
C ALA A 173 -26.90 23.95 26.80
N GLN A 174 -26.65 22.84 27.50
CA GLN A 174 -27.64 21.75 27.65
C GLN A 174 -28.87 22.18 28.46
N ALA A 175 -28.69 23.05 29.45
CA ALA A 175 -29.76 23.59 30.29
C ALA A 175 -30.56 24.71 29.61
N GLY A 176 -30.03 25.33 28.54
CA GLY A 176 -30.63 26.47 27.83
C GLY A 176 -30.62 27.78 28.63
N ALA A 177 -30.02 27.78 29.82
CA ALA A 177 -29.95 28.91 30.75
C ALA A 177 -28.80 28.71 31.76
N PRO A 178 -28.33 29.77 32.44
CA PRO A 178 -27.29 29.66 33.47
C PRO A 178 -27.71 28.74 34.62
N LEU A 179 -26.76 27.95 35.12
CA LEU A 179 -26.96 27.02 36.22
C LEU A 179 -26.43 27.59 37.55
N PRO A 180 -26.99 27.19 38.71
CA PRO A 180 -26.47 27.62 40.01
C PRO A 180 -25.00 27.24 40.18
N PRO A 181 -24.10 28.16 40.60
CA PRO A 181 -22.67 27.86 40.75
C PRO A 181 -22.37 26.65 41.63
N ALA A 182 -23.12 26.49 42.73
CA ALA A 182 -22.98 25.34 43.63
C ALA A 182 -23.32 24.00 42.95
N ALA A 183 -24.27 23.98 42.01
CA ALA A 183 -24.57 22.79 41.23
C ALA A 183 -23.45 22.49 40.22
N LEU A 184 -22.91 23.52 39.57
CA LEU A 184 -21.79 23.40 38.64
C LEU A 184 -20.55 22.82 39.32
N ASP A 185 -20.14 23.39 40.45
CA ASP A 185 -18.98 22.90 41.23
C ASP A 185 -19.21 21.45 41.71
N TRP A 186 -20.45 21.12 42.09
CA TRP A 186 -20.81 19.76 42.51
C TRP A 186 -20.69 18.74 41.37
N ILE A 187 -21.17 19.10 40.17
CA ILE A 187 -21.11 18.25 38.97
C ILE A 187 -19.66 18.12 38.48
N GLU A 188 -18.91 19.23 38.42
CA GLU A 188 -17.51 19.25 37.95
C GLU A 188 -16.58 18.40 38.81
N SER A 189 -16.67 18.53 40.13
CA SER A 189 -15.83 17.77 41.07
C SER A 189 -15.97 16.25 40.93
N ARG A 190 -17.11 15.78 40.40
CA ARG A 190 -17.42 14.36 40.18
C ARG A 190 -17.23 13.92 38.73
N GLY A 191 -17.67 14.74 37.78
CA GLY A 191 -17.54 14.45 36.35
C GLY A 191 -16.12 14.61 35.82
N ARG A 192 -15.25 15.34 36.54
CA ARG A 192 -13.83 15.55 36.22
C ARG A 192 -13.58 15.91 34.75
N GLY A 193 -14.49 16.68 34.16
CA GLY A 193 -14.40 17.13 32.77
C GLY A 193 -14.82 16.13 31.70
N ASN A 194 -15.24 14.90 32.03
CA ASN A 194 -15.75 13.97 31.03
C ASN A 194 -17.15 14.42 30.55
N PRO A 195 -17.34 14.78 29.27
CA PRO A 195 -18.60 15.35 28.77
C PRO A 195 -19.83 14.48 29.05
N LEU A 196 -19.73 13.17 28.82
CA LEU A 196 -20.83 12.25 29.08
C LEU A 196 -21.15 12.18 30.58
N PHE A 197 -20.14 12.19 31.45
CA PHE A 197 -20.34 12.25 32.90
C PHE A 197 -21.07 13.53 33.31
N LEU A 198 -20.63 14.68 32.82
CA LEU A 198 -21.25 15.97 33.15
C LEU A 198 -22.74 15.97 32.73
N LEU A 199 -23.03 15.54 31.51
CA LEU A 199 -24.39 15.50 30.97
C LEU A 199 -25.28 14.48 31.69
N GLU A 200 -24.77 13.29 32.04
CA GLU A 200 -25.54 12.30 32.79
C GLU A 200 -25.78 12.71 34.25
N PHE A 201 -24.81 13.34 34.91
CA PHE A 201 -25.05 13.93 36.24
C PHE A 201 -26.11 15.02 36.18
N PHE A 202 -26.05 15.91 35.18
CA PHE A 202 -27.10 16.91 34.97
C PHE A 202 -28.48 16.25 34.79
N ARG A 203 -28.59 15.24 33.92
CA ARG A 203 -29.86 14.51 33.70
C ARG A 203 -30.33 13.79 34.97
N HIS A 204 -29.42 13.19 35.72
CA HIS A 204 -29.74 12.50 36.97
C HIS A 204 -30.27 13.47 38.04
N LEU A 205 -29.61 14.62 38.20
CA LEU A 205 -30.04 15.67 39.15
C LEU A 205 -31.38 16.29 38.75
N ASN A 206 -31.62 16.46 37.44
CA ASN A 206 -32.90 16.90 36.92
C ASN A 206 -34.02 15.88 37.23
N ARG A 207 -33.74 14.59 37.01
CA ARG A 207 -34.67 13.50 37.29
C ARG A 207 -34.95 13.28 38.78
N SER A 208 -33.96 13.49 39.65
CA SER A 208 -34.14 13.38 41.11
C SER A 208 -34.81 14.60 41.73
N GLY A 209 -34.96 15.68 40.97
CA GLY A 209 -35.46 16.97 41.45
C GLY A 209 -34.44 17.74 42.30
N ALA A 210 -33.18 17.27 42.39
CA ALA A 210 -32.06 17.99 43.03
C ALA A 210 -31.69 19.27 42.28
N LEU A 211 -31.87 19.24 40.96
CA LEU A 211 -31.75 20.38 40.08
C LEU A 211 -33.09 20.51 39.33
N TYR A 212 -33.78 21.64 39.39
CA TYR A 212 -35.06 21.79 38.68
C TYR A 212 -35.26 23.21 38.17
N LEU A 213 -35.99 23.35 37.08
CA LEU A 213 -36.40 24.65 36.55
C LEU A 213 -37.66 25.10 37.28
N ASP A 214 -37.57 26.21 38.01
CA ASP A 214 -38.72 26.80 38.69
C ASP A 214 -39.66 27.45 37.66
N ALA A 215 -40.89 26.93 37.56
CA ALA A 215 -41.87 27.40 36.59
C ALA A 215 -42.35 28.83 36.87
N ALA A 216 -42.14 29.37 38.07
CA ALA A 216 -42.59 30.70 38.44
C ALA A 216 -41.69 31.82 37.90
N ASP A 217 -40.38 31.59 37.82
CA ASP A 217 -39.39 32.59 37.42
C ASP A 217 -38.45 32.13 36.28
N GLY A 218 -38.56 30.87 35.86
CA GLY A 218 -37.74 30.31 34.79
C GLY A 218 -36.27 30.11 35.16
N HIS A 219 -35.94 30.10 36.46
CA HIS A 219 -34.58 29.90 36.94
C HIS A 219 -34.32 28.48 37.45
N TRP A 220 -33.11 27.98 37.23
CA TRP A 220 -32.67 26.71 37.79
C TRP A 220 -32.43 26.83 39.29
N ARG A 221 -33.01 25.91 40.07
CA ARG A 221 -32.86 25.80 41.53
C ARG A 221 -32.08 24.53 41.86
N TRP A 222 -31.26 24.61 42.92
CA TRP A 222 -30.37 23.54 43.37
C TRP A 222 -30.59 23.24 44.85
N HIS A 223 -30.63 21.95 45.18
CA HIS A 223 -30.39 21.45 46.53
C HIS A 223 -29.47 20.22 46.47
N GLU A 224 -28.63 20.07 47.48
CA GLU A 224 -27.63 19.00 47.49
C GLU A 224 -28.30 17.63 47.74
N PRO A 225 -28.11 16.65 46.85
CA PRO A 225 -28.70 15.32 47.00
C PRO A 225 -28.05 14.54 48.17
N PRO A 226 -28.80 13.62 48.82
CA PRO A 226 -28.28 12.81 49.93
C PRO A 226 -27.07 11.97 49.50
N THR A 227 -26.01 11.95 50.32
CA THR A 227 -24.75 11.25 50.03
C THR A 227 -24.87 9.72 49.94
N SER A 228 -25.91 9.12 50.53
CA SER A 228 -26.13 7.67 50.58
C SER A 228 -26.62 7.05 49.26
N THR A 229 -26.94 7.84 48.24
CA THR A 229 -27.53 7.40 46.97
C THR A 229 -26.73 7.82 45.73
N LEU A 230 -25.45 8.18 45.90
CA LEU A 230 -24.64 8.76 44.81
C LEU A 230 -23.89 7.68 44.01
N PRO A 231 -24.12 7.58 42.69
CA PRO A 231 -23.34 6.69 41.83
C PRO A 231 -21.88 7.14 41.74
N LEU A 232 -20.95 6.18 41.80
CA LEU A 232 -19.49 6.43 41.78
C LEU A 232 -18.88 6.44 40.36
N SER A 233 -19.64 6.05 39.34
CA SER A 233 -19.20 6.03 37.94
C SER A 233 -20.37 6.31 36.98
N VAL A 234 -20.09 6.61 35.71
CA VAL A 234 -21.14 6.74 34.68
C VAL A 234 -21.80 5.42 34.37
N GLU A 235 -21.09 4.31 34.40
CA GLU A 235 -21.72 2.99 34.26
C GLU A 235 -22.76 2.77 35.36
N ALA A 236 -22.50 3.25 36.60
CA ALA A 236 -23.47 3.20 37.68
C ALA A 236 -24.63 4.19 37.49
N LEU A 237 -24.40 5.39 36.93
CA LEU A 237 -25.48 6.32 36.54
C LEU A 237 -26.35 5.73 35.43
N ILE A 238 -25.73 5.13 34.43
CA ILE A 238 -26.40 4.45 33.32
C ILE A 238 -27.17 3.24 33.85
N ALA A 239 -26.57 2.42 34.74
CA ALA A 239 -27.25 1.29 35.35
C ALA A 239 -28.46 1.72 36.19
N ASP A 240 -28.36 2.79 36.99
CA ASP A 240 -29.51 3.38 37.70
C ASP A 240 -30.57 3.88 36.70
N HIS A 241 -30.14 4.53 35.62
CA HIS A 241 -31.07 4.98 34.58
C HIS A 241 -31.82 3.80 33.95
N LEU A 242 -31.12 2.75 33.53
CA LEU A 242 -31.70 1.54 32.95
C LEU A 242 -32.62 0.84 33.95
N SER A 243 -32.19 0.70 35.21
CA SER A 243 -33.00 0.09 36.28
C SER A 243 -34.35 0.82 36.48
N ARG A 244 -34.36 2.15 36.47
CA ARG A 244 -35.61 2.92 36.58
C ARG A 244 -36.55 2.73 35.40
N LEU A 245 -36.02 2.44 34.21
CA LEU A 245 -36.82 2.12 33.03
C LEU A 245 -37.43 0.72 33.10
N THR A 246 -36.77 -0.22 33.80
CA THR A 246 -37.19 -1.63 33.89
C THR A 246 -38.12 -1.93 35.05
N VAL A 247 -38.09 -1.14 36.12
CA VAL A 247 -38.94 -1.34 37.30
C VAL A 247 -40.43 -1.27 36.93
N GLY A 248 -41.12 -2.40 37.05
CA GLY A 248 -42.58 -2.51 36.90
C GLY A 248 -43.11 -2.56 35.46
N THR A 249 -42.24 -2.57 34.44
CA THR A 249 -42.62 -2.41 33.01
C THR A 249 -42.29 -3.62 32.13
N GLY A 250 -41.47 -4.58 32.59
CA GLY A 250 -40.97 -5.68 31.76
C GLY A 250 -39.92 -5.27 30.72
N ALA A 251 -39.45 -4.02 30.76
CA ALA A 251 -38.54 -3.45 29.77
C ALA A 251 -37.12 -4.05 29.79
N GLU A 252 -36.75 -4.77 30.84
CA GLU A 252 -35.43 -5.41 30.98
C GLU A 252 -35.16 -6.38 29.84
N THR A 253 -36.17 -7.18 29.48
CA THR A 253 -36.10 -8.15 28.40
C THR A 253 -35.89 -7.48 27.04
N LEU A 254 -36.59 -6.37 26.78
CA LEU A 254 -36.49 -5.64 25.52
C LEU A 254 -35.15 -4.87 25.40
N LEU A 255 -34.69 -4.25 26.49
CA LEU A 255 -33.39 -3.59 26.54
C LEU A 255 -32.24 -4.58 26.35
N GLY A 256 -32.33 -5.74 27.01
CA GLY A 256 -31.39 -6.83 26.83
C GLY A 256 -31.40 -7.39 25.41
N LEU A 257 -32.58 -7.50 24.80
CA LEU A 257 -32.75 -7.96 23.42
C LEU A 257 -32.11 -6.99 22.43
N TRP A 258 -32.36 -5.68 22.54
CA TRP A 258 -31.69 -4.67 21.71
C TRP A 258 -30.18 -4.72 21.89
N ALA A 259 -29.69 -4.87 23.13
CA ALA A 259 -28.25 -4.91 23.38
C ALA A 259 -27.57 -6.13 22.76
N LEU A 260 -28.22 -7.30 22.86
CA LEU A 260 -27.77 -8.53 22.20
C LEU A 260 -27.83 -8.42 20.68
N TRP A 261 -28.93 -7.91 20.13
CA TRP A 261 -29.13 -7.77 18.69
C TRP A 261 -28.10 -6.83 18.07
N ASP A 262 -27.92 -5.63 18.62
CA ASP A 262 -26.94 -4.65 18.15
C ASP A 262 -25.48 -5.14 18.26
N SER A 263 -25.22 -6.13 19.14
CA SER A 263 -23.91 -6.73 19.31
C SER A 263 -23.65 -7.90 18.35
N ALA A 264 -24.69 -8.70 18.05
CA ALA A 264 -24.59 -9.85 17.15
C ALA A 264 -24.73 -9.46 15.67
N LEU A 265 -25.61 -8.50 15.38
CA LEU A 265 -26.00 -8.05 14.05
C LEU A 265 -25.93 -6.52 13.97
N PRO A 266 -24.71 -5.94 14.09
CA PRO A 266 -24.55 -4.50 14.14
C PRO A 266 -25.06 -3.85 12.84
N GLY A 267 -25.86 -2.79 12.98
CA GLY A 267 -26.44 -2.06 11.85
C GLY A 267 -27.73 -2.65 11.28
N GLU A 268 -28.14 -3.84 11.70
CA GLU A 268 -29.44 -4.41 11.33
C GLU A 268 -30.52 -3.97 12.33
N ALA A 269 -31.52 -3.21 11.86
CA ALA A 269 -32.62 -2.77 12.72
C ALA A 269 -33.48 -3.97 13.16
N LEU A 270 -33.77 -4.05 14.45
CA LEU A 270 -34.73 -5.01 14.99
C LEU A 270 -36.15 -4.44 14.87
N GLU A 271 -36.93 -4.97 13.94
CA GLU A 271 -38.32 -4.56 13.72
C GLU A 271 -39.18 -4.77 14.97
N ALA A 272 -40.12 -3.85 15.24
CA ALA A 272 -40.94 -3.85 16.46
C ALA A 272 -41.77 -5.13 16.63
N GLU A 273 -42.25 -5.72 15.54
CA GLU A 273 -43.02 -6.98 15.56
C GLU A 273 -42.14 -8.16 15.99
N THR A 274 -40.92 -8.24 15.44
CA THR A 274 -39.92 -9.25 15.81
C THR A 274 -39.44 -9.03 17.25
N ALA A 275 -39.24 -7.79 17.66
CA ALA A 275 -38.89 -7.44 19.04
C ALA A 275 -39.99 -7.87 20.04
N ALA A 276 -41.26 -7.67 19.70
CA ALA A 276 -42.40 -8.11 20.51
C ALA A 276 -42.42 -9.63 20.65
N ALA A 277 -42.28 -10.37 19.54
CA ALA A 277 -42.25 -11.83 19.54
C ALA A 277 -41.09 -12.40 20.38
N LEU A 278 -39.88 -11.84 20.25
CA LEU A 278 -38.68 -12.32 20.94
C LEU A 278 -38.65 -11.94 22.42
N SER A 279 -39.13 -10.75 22.77
CA SER A 279 -39.20 -10.28 24.17
C SER A 279 -40.39 -10.86 24.94
N GLY A 280 -41.45 -11.29 24.25
CA GLY A 280 -42.71 -11.73 24.86
C GLY A 280 -43.60 -10.58 25.35
N LEU A 281 -43.29 -9.34 24.94
CA LEU A 281 -44.12 -8.15 25.19
C LEU A 281 -45.15 -7.99 24.07
N ASP A 282 -46.25 -7.29 24.35
CA ASP A 282 -47.16 -6.90 23.28
C ASP A 282 -46.57 -5.77 22.40
N LEU A 283 -47.04 -5.65 21.16
CA LEU A 283 -46.51 -4.66 20.21
C LEU A 283 -46.68 -3.21 20.71
N ALA A 284 -47.77 -2.92 21.43
CA ALA A 284 -48.02 -1.58 21.96
C ALA A 284 -47.03 -1.22 23.08
N GLN A 285 -46.66 -2.18 23.92
CA GLN A 285 -45.63 -2.06 24.95
C GLN A 285 -44.25 -1.83 24.33
N VAL A 286 -43.89 -2.56 23.28
CA VAL A 286 -42.62 -2.35 22.56
C VAL A 286 -42.56 -0.93 21.98
N ILE A 287 -43.59 -0.48 21.27
CA ILE A 287 -43.64 0.88 20.69
C ILE A 287 -43.59 1.94 21.79
N SER A 288 -44.31 1.73 22.89
CA SER A 288 -44.29 2.67 24.03
C SER A 288 -42.92 2.75 24.68
N LEU A 289 -42.23 1.61 24.86
CA LEU A 289 -40.89 1.56 25.45
C LEU A 289 -39.84 2.13 24.51
N GLU A 290 -39.98 1.92 23.21
CA GLU A 290 -39.11 2.51 22.19
C GLU A 290 -39.23 4.03 22.15
N THR A 291 -40.46 4.55 22.20
CA THR A 291 -40.72 5.99 22.32
C THR A 291 -40.13 6.56 23.60
N LEU A 292 -40.29 5.85 24.72
CA LEU A 292 -39.76 6.27 26.01
C LEU A 292 -38.22 6.26 26.02
N ALA A 293 -37.59 5.24 25.43
CA ALA A 293 -36.14 5.16 25.29
C ALA A 293 -35.56 6.25 24.38
N GLN A 294 -36.29 6.66 23.33
CA GLN A 294 -35.91 7.80 22.49
C GLN A 294 -36.04 9.11 23.26
N MET A 295 -37.15 9.32 23.99
CA MET A 295 -37.36 10.51 24.82
C MET A 295 -36.34 10.63 25.95
N SER A 296 -35.88 9.51 26.51
CA SER A 296 -34.86 9.50 27.56
C SER A 296 -33.43 9.65 27.03
N GLY A 297 -33.24 9.69 25.70
CA GLY A 297 -31.93 9.75 25.07
C GLY A 297 -31.12 8.45 25.14
N LEU A 298 -31.77 7.33 25.44
CA LEU A 298 -31.14 6.00 25.49
C LEU A 298 -30.94 5.43 24.08
N ARG A 299 -31.90 5.67 23.18
CA ARG A 299 -31.82 5.26 21.77
C ARG A 299 -31.88 6.47 20.84
N ALA A 300 -31.11 6.41 19.75
CA ALA A 300 -31.17 7.35 18.65
C ALA A 300 -31.59 6.57 17.40
N ALA A 301 -32.75 6.92 16.82
CA ALA A 301 -33.40 6.10 15.80
C ALA A 301 -33.60 4.63 16.24
N GLN A 302 -32.97 3.67 15.54
CA GLN A 302 -33.11 2.21 15.75
C GLN A 302 -31.92 1.58 16.50
N THR A 303 -31.01 2.36 17.10
CA THR A 303 -29.87 1.84 17.86
C THR A 303 -29.68 2.58 19.18
N PHE A 304 -28.80 2.11 20.05
CA PHE A 304 -28.41 2.87 21.24
C PHE A 304 -27.78 4.22 20.88
N ALA A 305 -28.14 5.27 21.61
CA ALA A 305 -27.59 6.60 21.40
C ALA A 305 -26.08 6.70 21.71
N HIS A 306 -25.55 5.75 22.49
CA HIS A 306 -24.13 5.63 22.80
C HIS A 306 -23.76 4.15 23.08
N PRO A 307 -22.62 3.63 22.59
CA PRO A 307 -22.21 2.23 22.79
C PRO A 307 -22.14 1.79 24.27
N LEU A 308 -21.77 2.72 25.16
CA LEU A 308 -21.74 2.45 26.61
C LEU A 308 -23.12 2.08 27.17
N PHE A 309 -24.23 2.60 26.62
CA PHE A 309 -25.56 2.18 27.05
C PHE A 309 -25.83 0.72 26.71
N ARG A 310 -25.44 0.29 25.50
CA ARG A 310 -25.52 -1.10 25.04
C ARG A 310 -24.69 -2.02 25.93
N GLU A 311 -23.46 -1.64 26.24
CA GLU A 311 -22.55 -2.42 27.10
C GLU A 311 -23.06 -2.58 28.52
N VAL A 312 -23.53 -1.48 29.14
CA VAL A 312 -24.10 -1.54 30.48
C VAL A 312 -25.39 -2.37 30.45
N ALA A 313 -26.28 -2.16 29.47
CA ALA A 313 -27.48 -2.97 29.33
C ALA A 313 -27.16 -4.46 29.19
N LEU A 314 -26.18 -4.83 28.37
CA LEU A 314 -25.76 -6.21 28.21
C LEU A 314 -25.14 -6.76 29.50
N ARG A 315 -24.30 -5.98 30.19
CA ARG A 315 -23.61 -6.39 31.43
C ARG A 315 -24.58 -6.59 32.59
N GLU A 316 -25.52 -5.67 32.79
CA GLU A 316 -26.53 -5.74 33.85
C GLU A 316 -27.59 -6.82 33.55
N LEU A 317 -27.73 -7.26 32.30
CA LEU A 317 -28.64 -8.35 31.93
C LEU A 317 -28.23 -9.67 32.61
N PRO A 318 -29.11 -10.30 33.40
CA PRO A 318 -28.83 -11.58 34.04
C PRO A 318 -28.39 -12.64 33.03
N ALA A 319 -27.37 -13.44 33.37
CA ALA A 319 -26.81 -14.43 32.45
C ALA A 319 -27.85 -15.44 31.93
N SER A 320 -28.83 -15.82 32.76
CA SER A 320 -29.94 -16.69 32.37
C SER A 320 -30.85 -16.06 31.31
N LEU A 321 -31.19 -14.78 31.48
CA LEU A 321 -32.03 -14.04 30.54
C LEU A 321 -31.27 -13.73 29.25
N ARG A 322 -29.98 -13.38 29.35
CA ARG A 322 -29.10 -13.22 28.19
C ARG A 322 -29.06 -14.48 27.34
N ARG A 323 -28.90 -15.64 27.99
CA ARG A 323 -28.93 -16.95 27.34
C ARG A 323 -30.26 -17.21 26.66
N GLU A 324 -31.36 -17.00 27.38
CA GLU A 324 -32.72 -17.21 26.87
C GLU A 324 -33.01 -16.35 25.63
N LEU A 325 -32.69 -15.06 25.69
CA LEU A 325 -32.87 -14.15 24.56
C LEU A 325 -31.99 -14.52 23.38
N ALA A 326 -30.72 -14.84 23.61
CA ALA A 326 -29.82 -15.30 22.54
C ALA A 326 -30.34 -16.58 21.86
N CYS A 327 -30.87 -17.53 22.64
CA CYS A 327 -31.52 -18.74 22.11
C CYS A 327 -32.71 -18.39 21.23
N ARG A 328 -33.61 -17.50 21.69
CA ARG A 328 -34.79 -17.07 20.93
C ARG A 328 -34.38 -16.35 19.63
N CYS A 329 -33.37 -15.48 19.68
CA CYS A 329 -32.84 -14.81 18.49
C CYS A 329 -32.31 -15.84 17.49
N ALA A 330 -31.44 -16.74 17.93
CA ALA A 330 -30.87 -17.79 17.07
C ALA A 330 -31.95 -18.70 16.48
N GLU A 331 -32.96 -19.09 17.26
CA GLU A 331 -34.11 -19.89 16.80
C GLU A 331 -34.97 -19.15 15.78
N SER A 332 -35.26 -17.86 15.99
CA SER A 332 -36.02 -17.05 15.02
C SER A 332 -35.30 -16.86 13.69
N LEU A 333 -33.97 -17.00 13.70
CA LEU A 333 -33.10 -16.84 12.55
C LEU A 333 -32.64 -18.20 11.97
N GLU A 334 -33.26 -19.33 12.34
CA GLU A 334 -32.88 -20.66 11.80
C GLU A 334 -32.93 -20.73 10.26
N ALA A 335 -33.82 -19.95 9.62
CA ALA A 335 -33.88 -19.84 8.16
C ALA A 335 -32.71 -19.03 7.55
N ALA A 336 -31.94 -18.33 8.37
CA ALA A 336 -30.76 -17.55 8.01
C ALA A 336 -29.56 -17.97 8.90
N PRO A 337 -28.99 -19.17 8.66
CA PRO A 337 -28.09 -19.83 9.60
C PRO A 337 -26.82 -19.01 9.92
N GLU A 338 -26.33 -18.22 8.97
CA GLU A 338 -25.17 -17.34 9.17
C GLU A 338 -25.45 -16.19 10.15
N ARG A 339 -26.67 -15.63 10.13
CA ARG A 339 -27.11 -14.60 11.10
C ARG A 339 -27.36 -15.22 12.47
N ALA A 340 -27.99 -16.39 12.52
CA ALA A 340 -28.19 -17.13 13.76
C ALA A 340 -26.86 -17.52 14.43
N ALA A 341 -25.84 -17.89 13.65
CA ALA A 341 -24.53 -18.27 14.17
C ALA A 341 -23.84 -17.15 14.97
N GLN A 342 -24.13 -15.87 14.68
CA GLN A 342 -23.58 -14.72 15.41
C GLN A 342 -24.00 -14.70 16.89
N PHE A 343 -25.10 -15.36 17.25
CA PHE A 343 -25.58 -15.41 18.64
C PHE A 343 -24.95 -16.54 19.47
N LEU A 344 -24.23 -17.49 18.85
CA LEU A 344 -23.75 -18.71 19.51
C LEU A 344 -22.87 -18.45 20.74
N THR A 345 -22.13 -17.34 20.76
CA THR A 345 -21.32 -16.91 21.90
C THR A 345 -22.14 -16.77 23.20
N TRP A 346 -23.44 -16.48 23.11
CA TRP A 346 -24.32 -16.29 24.26
C TRP A 346 -25.36 -17.40 24.49
N THR A 347 -25.66 -18.25 23.49
CA THR A 347 -26.73 -19.26 23.62
C THR A 347 -26.39 -20.38 24.58
N GLN A 348 -25.10 -20.73 24.74
CA GLN A 348 -24.64 -21.92 25.45
C GLN A 348 -25.44 -23.18 25.06
N TRP A 349 -25.79 -23.30 23.78
CA TRP A 349 -26.51 -24.46 23.27
C TRP A 349 -25.72 -25.75 23.51
N PRO A 350 -26.41 -26.90 23.61
CA PRO A 350 -25.76 -28.19 23.54
C PRO A 350 -24.88 -28.25 22.29
N ALA A 351 -23.67 -28.80 22.43
CA ALA A 351 -22.65 -28.80 21.37
C ALA A 351 -23.19 -29.37 20.04
N ALA A 352 -24.05 -30.40 20.10
CA ALA A 352 -24.72 -30.98 18.94
C ALA A 352 -25.66 -29.98 18.20
N LYS A 353 -26.40 -29.13 18.92
CA LYS A 353 -27.27 -28.11 18.30
C LYS A 353 -26.43 -26.98 17.69
N ALA A 354 -25.36 -26.56 18.37
CA ALA A 354 -24.43 -25.56 17.84
C ALA A 354 -23.70 -26.06 16.59
N ALA A 355 -23.25 -27.32 16.58
CA ALA A 355 -22.62 -27.96 15.43
C ALA A 355 -23.55 -27.98 14.22
N LEU A 356 -24.82 -28.39 14.38
CA LEU A 356 -25.79 -28.39 13.29
C LEU A 356 -25.99 -27.01 12.66
N LEU A 357 -26.08 -25.95 13.49
CA LEU A 357 -26.23 -24.59 13.00
C LEU A 357 -24.97 -24.13 12.23
N LEU A 358 -23.78 -24.41 12.76
CA LEU A 358 -22.52 -24.06 12.10
C LEU A 358 -22.32 -24.84 10.79
N GLU A 359 -22.76 -26.09 10.70
CA GLU A 359 -22.76 -26.86 9.45
C GLU A 359 -23.70 -26.25 8.39
N GLN A 360 -24.87 -25.75 8.81
CA GLN A 360 -25.79 -25.04 7.92
C GLN A 360 -25.21 -23.69 7.46
N ALA A 361 -24.59 -22.93 8.38
CA ALA A 361 -23.91 -21.68 8.06
C ALA A 361 -22.73 -21.91 7.11
N LEU A 362 -21.94 -22.96 7.34
CA LEU A 362 -20.85 -23.41 6.46
C LEU A 362 -21.36 -23.73 5.05
N ARG A 363 -22.50 -24.45 4.93
CA ARG A 363 -23.10 -24.77 3.63
C ARG A 363 -23.57 -23.51 2.91
N SER A 364 -24.26 -22.62 3.62
CA SER A 364 -24.73 -21.32 3.10
C SER A 364 -23.56 -20.47 2.58
N ALA A 365 -22.48 -20.35 3.36
CA ALA A 365 -21.27 -19.65 2.94
C ALA A 365 -20.63 -20.30 1.70
N GLY A 366 -20.57 -21.64 1.65
CA GLY A 366 -20.07 -22.40 0.51
C GLY A 366 -20.88 -22.18 -0.78
N GLU A 367 -22.21 -22.16 -0.69
CA GLU A 367 -23.12 -21.91 -1.83
C GLU A 367 -22.96 -20.49 -2.38
N ARG A 368 -22.63 -19.50 -1.53
CA ARG A 368 -22.31 -18.12 -1.94
C ARG A 368 -20.88 -17.95 -2.46
N GLY A 369 -20.04 -18.98 -2.31
CA GLY A 369 -18.62 -18.93 -2.66
C GLY A 369 -17.75 -18.18 -1.64
N ASP A 370 -18.25 -17.94 -0.43
CA ASP A 370 -17.51 -17.26 0.64
C ASP A 370 -16.58 -18.25 1.38
N MET A 371 -15.37 -18.40 0.83
CA MET A 371 -14.36 -19.33 1.35
C MET A 371 -13.83 -18.94 2.72
N ALA A 372 -13.77 -17.63 3.03
CA ALA A 372 -13.25 -17.15 4.31
C ALA A 372 -14.24 -17.42 5.45
N ARG A 373 -15.53 -17.10 5.26
CA ARG A 373 -16.57 -17.46 6.24
C ARG A 373 -16.73 -18.96 6.38
N ALA A 374 -16.64 -19.71 5.28
CA ALA A 374 -16.61 -21.17 5.36
C ALA A 374 -15.43 -21.69 6.20
N ALA A 375 -14.24 -21.10 6.09
CA ALA A 375 -13.09 -21.46 6.92
C ALA A 375 -13.31 -21.09 8.41
N GLU A 376 -13.88 -19.91 8.70
CA GLU A 376 -14.24 -19.50 10.07
C GLU A 376 -15.25 -20.45 10.72
N TYR A 377 -16.30 -20.85 9.99
CA TYR A 377 -17.29 -21.80 10.51
C TYR A 377 -16.69 -23.20 10.72
N ARG A 378 -15.79 -23.66 9.84
CA ARG A 378 -15.03 -24.90 10.05
C ARG A 378 -14.14 -24.82 11.29
N ASP A 379 -13.51 -23.68 11.52
CA ASP A 379 -12.68 -23.45 12.71
C ASP A 379 -13.51 -23.47 14.00
N ALA A 380 -14.68 -22.81 13.99
CA ALA A 380 -15.61 -22.82 15.12
C ALA A 380 -16.19 -24.21 15.40
N LEU A 381 -16.40 -25.03 14.36
CA LEU A 381 -16.89 -26.41 14.50
C LEU A 381 -15.97 -27.29 15.35
N VAL A 382 -14.64 -27.07 15.31
CA VAL A 382 -13.66 -27.87 16.06
C VAL A 382 -13.98 -27.94 17.56
N GLU A 383 -14.49 -26.85 18.13
CA GLU A 383 -14.76 -26.74 19.56
C GLU A 383 -16.09 -27.40 19.98
N VAL A 384 -17.02 -27.58 19.05
CA VAL A 384 -18.39 -28.06 19.33
C VAL A 384 -18.68 -29.47 18.81
N VAL A 385 -17.83 -30.03 17.95
CA VAL A 385 -17.98 -31.44 17.52
C VAL A 385 -17.64 -32.42 18.66
N PRO A 386 -18.21 -33.64 18.63
CA PRO A 386 -17.86 -34.72 19.56
C PRO A 386 -16.35 -34.98 19.60
N ALA A 387 -15.84 -35.42 20.76
CA ALA A 387 -14.40 -35.58 20.99
C ALA A 387 -13.72 -36.50 19.96
N GLU A 388 -14.43 -37.55 19.53
CA GLU A 388 -14.00 -38.51 18.51
C GLU A 388 -13.84 -37.90 17.10
N GLN A 389 -14.49 -36.77 16.80
CA GLN A 389 -14.43 -36.09 15.51
C GLN A 389 -13.50 -34.86 15.52
N ARG A 390 -12.98 -34.46 16.68
CA ARG A 390 -12.19 -33.22 16.81
C ARG A 390 -10.90 -33.23 16.01
N ALA A 391 -10.21 -34.37 15.93
CA ALA A 391 -8.98 -34.47 15.15
C ALA A 391 -9.25 -34.24 13.65
N GLU A 392 -10.31 -34.87 13.11
CA GLU A 392 -10.74 -34.69 11.72
C GLU A 392 -11.23 -33.27 11.44
N ALA A 393 -12.04 -32.70 12.34
CA ALA A 393 -12.50 -31.32 12.24
C ALA A 393 -11.34 -30.32 12.28
N ALA A 394 -10.36 -30.50 13.18
CA ALA A 394 -9.18 -29.66 13.26
C ALA A 394 -8.32 -29.75 11.98
N MET A 395 -8.18 -30.94 11.39
CA MET A 395 -7.49 -31.10 10.11
C MET A 395 -8.24 -30.39 8.97
N SER A 396 -9.57 -30.54 8.91
CA SER A 396 -10.41 -29.88 7.92
C SER A 396 -10.37 -28.34 8.05
N ALA A 397 -10.39 -27.83 9.27
CA ALA A 397 -10.20 -26.41 9.57
C ALA A 397 -8.80 -25.93 9.14
N ALA A 398 -7.75 -26.69 9.47
CA ALA A 398 -6.39 -26.36 9.06
C ALA A 398 -6.24 -26.24 7.54
N LEU A 399 -6.81 -27.18 6.78
CA LEU A 399 -6.80 -27.14 5.32
C LEU A 399 -7.59 -25.95 4.74
N ALA A 400 -8.74 -25.62 5.35
CA ALA A 400 -9.56 -24.47 4.94
C ALA A 400 -8.88 -23.13 5.24
N LEU A 401 -8.16 -23.05 6.37
CA LEU A 401 -7.42 -21.86 6.80
C LEU A 401 -6.10 -21.68 6.05
N ARG A 402 -5.51 -22.74 5.50
CA ARG A 402 -4.19 -22.72 4.83
C ARG A 402 -4.01 -21.55 3.84
N PRO A 403 -4.93 -21.25 2.91
CA PRO A 403 -4.77 -20.15 1.96
C PRO A 403 -5.00 -18.76 2.57
N LEU A 404 -5.52 -18.66 3.81
CA LEU A 404 -5.96 -17.41 4.44
C LEU A 404 -5.07 -17.02 5.63
N HIS A 405 -4.76 -17.97 6.51
CA HIS A 405 -4.07 -17.74 7.78
C HIS A 405 -3.09 -18.88 8.07
N THR A 406 -1.82 -18.72 7.66
CA THR A 406 -0.77 -19.74 7.82
C THR A 406 -0.58 -20.17 9.29
N GLU A 407 -0.54 -19.22 10.23
CA GLU A 407 -0.31 -19.54 11.65
C GLU A 407 -1.53 -20.20 12.32
N ARG A 408 -2.76 -19.76 12.01
CA ARG A 408 -3.97 -20.46 12.51
C ARG A 408 -4.13 -21.84 11.89
N SER A 409 -3.80 -21.99 10.61
CA SER A 409 -3.71 -23.29 9.94
C SER A 409 -2.68 -24.19 10.65
N LEU A 410 -1.50 -23.67 10.98
CA LEU A 410 -0.46 -24.40 11.72
C LEU A 410 -0.93 -24.78 13.14
N ALA A 411 -1.62 -23.89 13.84
CA ALA A 411 -2.17 -24.18 15.17
C ALA A 411 -3.20 -25.31 15.12
N ARG A 412 -4.13 -25.29 14.16
CA ARG A 412 -5.14 -26.35 13.99
C ARG A 412 -4.54 -27.66 13.47
N ALA A 413 -3.54 -27.61 12.59
CA ALA A 413 -2.80 -28.80 12.17
C ALA A 413 -2.06 -29.45 13.35
N ASN A 414 -1.45 -28.63 14.22
CA ASN A 414 -0.81 -29.11 15.44
C ASN A 414 -1.83 -29.68 16.44
N GLN A 415 -3.00 -29.06 16.58
CA GLN A 415 -4.08 -29.59 17.42
C GLN A 415 -4.56 -30.95 16.90
N ALA A 416 -4.76 -31.10 15.58
CA ALA A 416 -5.10 -32.39 14.97
C ALA A 416 -4.05 -33.45 15.29
N ARG A 417 -2.75 -33.10 15.18
CA ARG A 417 -1.62 -33.99 15.53
C ARG A 417 -1.57 -34.35 17.02
N GLN A 418 -1.92 -33.43 17.92
CA GLN A 418 -1.94 -33.72 19.36
C GLN A 418 -3.10 -34.65 19.73
N LEU A 419 -4.25 -34.49 19.07
CA LEU A 419 -5.44 -35.32 19.29
C LEU A 419 -5.30 -36.71 18.64
N ASP A 420 -4.60 -36.80 17.51
CA ASP A 420 -4.26 -38.04 16.82
C ASP A 420 -2.77 -38.06 16.44
N PRO A 421 -1.89 -38.52 17.37
CA PRO A 421 -0.44 -38.53 17.16
C PRO A 421 0.05 -39.41 16.01
N LEU A 422 -0.78 -40.33 15.50
CA LEU A 422 -0.44 -41.22 14.38
C LEU A 422 -0.92 -40.67 13.02
N ASN A 423 -1.51 -39.47 13.00
CA ASN A 423 -1.98 -38.83 11.78
C ASN A 423 -0.80 -38.24 10.97
N ALA A 424 -0.28 -39.01 10.02
CA ALA A 424 0.79 -38.57 9.12
C ALA A 424 0.40 -37.33 8.30
N GLY A 425 -0.88 -37.19 7.94
CA GLY A 425 -1.40 -36.02 7.21
C GLY A 425 -1.28 -34.71 8.00
N ALA A 426 -1.61 -34.74 9.30
CA ALA A 426 -1.49 -33.58 10.19
C ALA A 426 -0.03 -33.19 10.43
N LEU A 427 0.85 -34.19 10.65
CA LEU A 427 2.30 -33.98 10.74
C LEU A 427 2.85 -33.32 9.47
N GLY A 428 2.48 -33.87 8.30
CA GLY A 428 2.96 -33.37 7.03
C GLY A 428 2.44 -31.99 6.67
N LEU A 429 1.20 -31.66 7.05
CA LEU A 429 0.69 -30.29 6.91
C LEU A 429 1.48 -29.30 7.80
N CYS A 430 1.78 -29.66 9.05
CA CYS A 430 2.61 -28.83 9.93
C CYS A 430 4.01 -28.60 9.33
N ALA A 431 4.66 -29.65 8.86
CA ALA A 431 6.00 -29.56 8.26
C ALA A 431 6.00 -28.65 7.02
N ARG A 432 5.02 -28.80 6.11
CA ARG A 432 4.89 -27.93 4.94
C ARG A 432 4.61 -26.47 5.30
N LEU A 433 3.73 -26.21 6.27
CA LEU A 433 3.44 -24.84 6.71
C LEU A 433 4.68 -24.18 7.32
N LEU A 434 5.44 -24.91 8.16
CA LEU A 434 6.71 -24.43 8.71
C LEU A 434 7.76 -24.18 7.63
N ALA A 435 7.91 -25.11 6.67
CA ALA A 435 8.88 -24.95 5.58
C ALA A 435 8.56 -23.75 4.69
N THR A 436 7.28 -23.60 4.29
CA THR A 436 6.82 -22.48 3.47
C THR A 436 6.84 -21.13 4.20
N SER A 437 6.78 -21.13 5.54
CA SER A 437 6.97 -19.93 6.36
C SER A 437 8.44 -19.63 6.68
N GLY A 438 9.41 -20.27 6.01
CA GLY A 438 10.85 -20.06 6.22
C GLY A 438 11.42 -20.74 7.48
N ARG A 439 10.63 -21.54 8.19
CA ARG A 439 11.01 -22.26 9.42
C ARG A 439 11.40 -23.72 9.10
N GLY A 440 12.17 -23.92 8.02
CA GLY A 440 12.55 -25.25 7.51
C GLY A 440 13.25 -26.13 8.55
N GLN A 441 14.13 -25.57 9.38
CA GLN A 441 14.79 -26.31 10.47
C GLN A 441 13.83 -26.79 11.58
N GLU A 442 12.72 -26.08 11.80
CA GLU A 442 11.67 -26.54 12.70
C GLU A 442 10.84 -27.65 12.06
N ALA A 443 10.57 -27.54 10.75
CA ALA A 443 9.91 -28.59 9.98
C ALA A 443 10.71 -29.90 9.98
N GLU A 444 12.03 -29.84 9.79
CA GLU A 444 12.90 -31.02 9.83
C GLU A 444 12.93 -31.67 11.21
N ARG A 445 13.13 -30.89 12.28
CA ARG A 445 13.07 -31.42 13.66
C ARG A 445 11.74 -32.09 13.96
N LEU A 446 10.63 -31.50 13.51
CA LEU A 446 9.30 -32.07 13.67
C LEU A 446 9.18 -33.44 12.97
N LEU A 447 9.77 -33.59 11.78
CA LEU A 447 9.77 -34.87 11.05
C LEU A 447 10.74 -35.90 11.68
N GLU A 448 11.91 -35.46 12.16
CA GLU A 448 12.87 -36.32 12.86
C GLU A 448 12.29 -36.94 14.14
N GLU A 449 11.46 -36.17 14.86
CA GLU A 449 10.77 -36.60 16.09
C GLU A 449 9.55 -37.50 15.82
N ALA A 450 9.20 -37.76 14.55
CA ALA A 450 8.08 -38.63 14.21
C ALA A 450 8.30 -40.09 14.70
N SER A 451 7.21 -40.77 15.06
CA SER A 451 7.27 -42.16 15.52
C SER A 451 7.68 -43.12 14.39
N ASP A 452 8.19 -44.29 14.77
CA ASP A 452 8.61 -45.31 13.80
C ASP A 452 7.43 -45.80 12.94
N GLU A 453 6.21 -45.80 13.49
CA GLU A 453 4.99 -46.14 12.74
C GLU A 453 4.64 -45.13 11.65
N ILE A 454 4.94 -43.84 11.85
CA ILE A 454 4.76 -42.80 10.82
C ILE A 454 5.87 -42.90 9.79
N LYS A 455 7.13 -43.10 10.23
CA LYS A 455 8.30 -43.25 9.35
C LYS A 455 8.20 -44.46 8.41
N ALA A 456 7.41 -45.47 8.78
CA ALA A 456 7.12 -46.62 7.94
C ALA A 456 6.14 -46.32 6.77
N GLN A 457 5.49 -45.14 6.75
CA GLN A 457 4.50 -44.77 5.74
C GLN A 457 5.16 -44.02 4.57
N ALA A 458 4.65 -44.22 3.35
CA ALA A 458 5.15 -43.51 2.16
C ALA A 458 4.95 -41.97 2.25
N ASP A 459 3.83 -41.54 2.83
CA ASP A 459 3.46 -40.13 3.03
C ASP A 459 4.51 -39.34 3.83
N TYR A 460 5.19 -40.01 4.77
CA TYR A 460 6.28 -39.40 5.55
C TYR A 460 7.46 -39.02 4.64
N TRP A 461 7.90 -39.96 3.81
CA TRP A 461 9.02 -39.73 2.88
C TRP A 461 8.67 -38.68 1.82
N ALA A 462 7.43 -38.69 1.34
CA ALA A 462 6.91 -37.67 0.43
C ALA A 462 7.00 -36.27 1.06
N THR A 463 6.51 -36.15 2.30
CA THR A 463 6.55 -34.89 3.06
C THR A 463 7.99 -34.44 3.33
N LEU A 464 8.88 -35.35 3.71
CA LEU A 464 10.29 -35.02 3.95
C LEU A 464 10.98 -34.50 2.69
N LEU A 465 10.72 -35.13 1.55
CA LEU A 465 11.24 -34.69 0.26
C LEU A 465 10.76 -33.27 -0.08
N GLU A 466 9.45 -33.01 -0.01
CA GLU A 466 8.86 -31.70 -0.28
C GLU A 466 9.39 -30.61 0.68
N THR A 467 9.57 -30.97 1.96
CA THR A 467 10.10 -30.08 3.01
C THR A 467 11.54 -29.69 2.71
N ARG A 468 12.39 -30.63 2.28
CA ARG A 468 13.78 -30.37 1.89
C ARG A 468 13.88 -29.51 0.65
N VAL A 469 13.05 -29.75 -0.37
CA VAL A 469 12.98 -28.89 -1.56
C VAL A 469 12.56 -27.47 -1.17
N SER A 470 11.53 -27.34 -0.32
CA SER A 470 11.07 -26.03 0.16
C SER A 470 12.11 -25.29 1.01
N SER A 471 12.99 -26.04 1.69
CA SER A 471 14.11 -25.51 2.48
C SER A 471 15.40 -25.34 1.67
N SER A 472 15.33 -25.51 0.34
CA SER A 472 16.48 -25.45 -0.59
C SER A 472 17.59 -26.49 -0.35
N ASP A 473 17.35 -27.56 0.41
CA ASP A 473 18.25 -28.71 0.49
C ASP A 473 17.97 -29.70 -0.65
N TYR A 474 18.33 -29.28 -1.87
CA TYR A 474 18.12 -30.09 -3.08
C TYR A 474 18.91 -31.41 -3.02
N SER A 475 20.11 -31.40 -2.43
CA SER A 475 20.96 -32.59 -2.31
C SER A 475 20.34 -33.65 -1.39
N GLY A 476 19.80 -33.22 -0.24
CA GLY A 476 19.11 -34.09 0.68
C GLY A 476 17.76 -34.56 0.15
N ALA A 477 17.05 -33.75 -0.64
CA ALA A 477 15.82 -34.16 -1.33
C ALA A 477 16.07 -35.30 -2.34
N ILE A 478 17.13 -35.19 -3.16
CA ILE A 478 17.50 -36.26 -4.10
C ILE A 478 17.95 -37.52 -3.37
N ARG A 479 18.65 -37.39 -2.23
CA ARG A 479 19.00 -38.55 -1.41
C ARG A 479 17.76 -39.30 -0.91
N VAL A 480 16.76 -38.58 -0.38
CA VAL A 480 15.48 -39.18 0.05
C VAL A 480 14.80 -39.89 -1.11
N TRP A 481 14.75 -39.25 -2.29
CA TRP A 481 14.18 -39.85 -3.49
C TRP A 481 14.90 -41.15 -3.91
N GLN A 482 16.22 -41.20 -3.80
CA GLN A 482 17.02 -42.38 -4.18
C GLN A 482 16.90 -43.52 -3.16
N GLU A 483 16.93 -43.20 -1.87
CA GLU A 483 16.90 -44.18 -0.78
C GLU A 483 15.50 -44.81 -0.61
N HIS A 484 14.43 -44.05 -0.86
CA HIS A 484 13.04 -44.47 -0.66
C HIS A 484 12.23 -44.51 -1.97
N ARG A 485 12.91 -44.82 -3.08
CA ARG A 485 12.31 -44.77 -4.42
C ARG A 485 11.11 -45.71 -4.56
N SER A 486 11.18 -46.93 -4.03
CA SER A 486 10.10 -47.92 -4.11
C SER A 486 8.81 -47.46 -3.42
N GLU A 487 8.95 -46.67 -2.37
CA GLU A 487 7.86 -46.13 -1.56
C GLU A 487 7.22 -44.91 -2.23
N LEU A 488 8.00 -44.14 -3.00
CA LEU A 488 7.59 -42.87 -3.61
C LEU A 488 7.17 -42.97 -5.08
N GLU A 489 7.55 -44.04 -5.79
CA GLU A 489 7.28 -44.20 -7.24
C GLU A 489 5.78 -44.18 -7.62
N GLY A 490 4.88 -44.48 -6.67
CA GLY A 490 3.43 -44.43 -6.86
C GLY A 490 2.81 -43.02 -6.80
N TRP A 491 3.61 -41.97 -6.66
CA TRP A 491 3.17 -40.59 -6.42
C TRP A 491 3.72 -39.66 -7.51
N PRO A 492 3.09 -39.62 -8.71
CA PRO A 492 3.58 -38.84 -9.86
C PRO A 492 3.83 -37.36 -9.54
N GLN A 493 3.01 -36.77 -8.67
CA GLN A 493 3.10 -35.37 -8.27
C GLN A 493 4.45 -35.00 -7.63
N LEU A 494 5.11 -35.93 -6.94
CA LEU A 494 6.42 -35.70 -6.31
C LEU A 494 7.53 -35.47 -7.34
N GLN A 495 7.33 -35.88 -8.59
CA GLN A 495 8.28 -35.63 -9.66
C GLN A 495 8.47 -34.14 -9.95
N THR A 496 7.50 -33.29 -9.61
CA THR A 496 7.69 -31.83 -9.68
C THR A 496 8.78 -31.36 -8.71
N ALA A 497 8.79 -31.88 -7.48
CA ALA A 497 9.78 -31.57 -6.44
C ALA A 497 11.15 -32.19 -6.77
N VAL A 498 11.17 -33.44 -7.23
CA VAL A 498 12.40 -34.13 -7.68
C VAL A 498 13.04 -33.39 -8.86
N ALA A 499 12.24 -33.05 -9.87
CA ALA A 499 12.72 -32.30 -11.03
C ALA A 499 13.25 -30.92 -10.64
N THR A 500 12.57 -30.22 -9.71
CA THR A 500 13.06 -28.93 -9.19
C THR A 500 14.44 -29.10 -8.57
N ALA A 501 14.62 -30.09 -7.69
CA ALA A 501 15.92 -30.37 -7.09
C ALA A 501 16.99 -30.75 -8.14
N GLN A 502 16.65 -31.58 -9.13
CA GLN A 502 17.57 -31.94 -10.22
C GLN A 502 17.97 -30.75 -11.08
N VAL A 503 17.03 -29.87 -11.43
CA VAL A 503 17.31 -28.63 -12.18
C VAL A 503 18.28 -27.74 -11.40
N HIS A 504 18.08 -27.55 -10.09
CA HIS A 504 18.98 -26.77 -9.25
C HIS A 504 20.38 -27.41 -9.07
N LEU A 505 20.48 -28.75 -9.16
CA LEU A 505 21.75 -29.48 -9.15
C LEU A 505 22.40 -29.59 -10.54
N GLY A 506 21.77 -29.07 -11.60
CA GLY A 506 22.26 -29.13 -12.98
C GLY A 506 22.01 -30.47 -13.70
N GLU A 507 21.21 -31.36 -13.12
CA GLU A 507 20.87 -32.69 -13.65
C GLU A 507 19.66 -32.64 -14.61
N PHE A 508 19.67 -31.73 -15.57
CA PHE A 508 18.49 -31.42 -16.37
C PHE A 508 17.93 -32.61 -17.19
N GLY A 509 18.80 -33.48 -17.72
CA GLY A 509 18.38 -34.67 -18.46
C GLY A 509 17.64 -35.69 -17.59
N ALA A 510 18.04 -35.83 -16.33
CA ALA A 510 17.37 -36.70 -15.36
C ALA A 510 15.99 -36.15 -15.01
N ALA A 511 15.86 -34.81 -14.84
CA ALA A 511 14.58 -34.13 -14.62
C ALA A 511 13.60 -34.39 -15.77
N VAL A 512 14.00 -34.14 -17.02
CA VAL A 512 13.14 -34.35 -18.19
C VAL A 512 12.71 -35.81 -18.31
N THR A 513 13.63 -36.76 -18.10
CA THR A 513 13.32 -38.19 -18.18
C THR A 513 12.33 -38.63 -17.10
N GLY A 514 12.54 -38.17 -15.86
CA GLY A 514 11.67 -38.46 -14.73
C GLY A 514 10.26 -37.92 -14.93
N ILE A 515 10.13 -36.67 -15.38
CA ILE A 515 8.82 -36.05 -15.63
C ILE A 515 8.07 -36.76 -16.76
N ARG A 516 8.73 -37.12 -17.87
CA ARG A 516 8.06 -37.85 -18.96
C ARG A 516 7.55 -39.21 -18.51
N ALA A 517 8.36 -39.96 -17.76
CA ALA A 517 7.92 -41.22 -17.19
C ALA A 517 6.74 -41.05 -16.22
N ALA A 518 6.66 -39.92 -15.51
CA ALA A 518 5.53 -39.58 -14.67
C ALA A 518 4.27 -39.28 -15.50
N LEU A 519 4.40 -38.49 -16.58
CA LEU A 519 3.30 -38.11 -17.48
C LEU A 519 2.64 -39.30 -18.19
N ASP A 520 3.33 -40.44 -18.30
CA ASP A 520 2.79 -41.70 -18.84
C ASP A 520 1.88 -42.43 -17.83
N GLN A 521 1.87 -42.03 -16.55
CA GLN A 521 1.03 -42.61 -15.52
C GLN A 521 -0.37 -41.94 -15.45
N PRO A 522 -1.41 -42.64 -14.97
CA PRO A 522 -2.72 -42.03 -14.74
C PRO A 522 -2.65 -40.98 -13.63
N MET A 523 -3.18 -39.78 -13.87
CA MET A 523 -3.17 -38.67 -12.92
C MET A 523 -4.33 -37.70 -13.15
N VAL A 524 -4.61 -36.84 -12.17
CA VAL A 524 -5.62 -35.78 -12.35
C VAL A 524 -5.09 -34.60 -13.17
N MET A 525 -5.98 -33.80 -13.75
CA MET A 525 -5.60 -32.73 -14.67
C MET A 525 -4.65 -31.69 -14.03
N THR A 526 -4.86 -31.34 -12.76
CA THR A 526 -4.00 -30.41 -12.02
C THR A 526 -2.57 -30.91 -11.86
N GLU A 527 -2.39 -32.22 -11.64
CA GLU A 527 -1.07 -32.86 -11.54
C GLU A 527 -0.39 -32.90 -12.90
N ARG A 528 -1.15 -33.22 -13.95
CA ARG A 528 -0.63 -33.22 -15.32
C ARG A 528 -0.10 -31.85 -15.72
N VAL A 529 -0.87 -30.78 -15.47
CA VAL A 529 -0.43 -29.41 -15.75
C VAL A 529 0.80 -29.03 -14.92
N ALA A 530 0.84 -29.38 -13.62
CA ALA A 530 2.01 -29.10 -12.78
C ALA A 530 3.28 -29.80 -13.28
N LEU A 531 3.16 -31.04 -13.75
CA LEU A 531 4.26 -31.78 -14.37
C LEU A 531 4.67 -31.20 -15.72
N LEU A 532 3.72 -30.81 -16.57
CA LEU A 532 4.03 -30.12 -17.82
C LEU A 532 4.73 -28.78 -17.57
N HIS A 533 4.33 -28.03 -16.54
CA HIS A 533 4.99 -26.78 -16.16
C HIS A 533 6.43 -27.03 -15.67
N ALA A 534 6.64 -28.05 -14.84
CA ALA A 534 7.99 -28.48 -14.44
C ALA A 534 8.83 -28.94 -15.64
N LEU A 535 8.23 -29.64 -16.61
CA LEU A 535 8.89 -30.08 -17.84
C LEU A 535 9.35 -28.88 -18.65
N VAL A 536 8.47 -27.91 -18.85
CA VAL A 536 8.77 -26.65 -19.53
C VAL A 536 9.96 -25.96 -18.85
N ARG A 537 9.97 -25.80 -17.53
CA ARG A 537 11.12 -25.19 -16.82
C ARG A 537 12.43 -25.97 -17.00
N ALA A 538 12.39 -27.29 -16.95
CA ALA A 538 13.57 -28.12 -17.19
C ALA A 538 14.08 -28.02 -18.65
N GLN A 539 13.17 -27.86 -19.62
CA GLN A 539 13.50 -27.67 -21.04
C GLN A 539 14.04 -26.27 -21.33
N ILE A 540 13.48 -25.23 -20.68
CA ILE A 540 13.99 -23.85 -20.73
C ILE A 540 15.45 -23.81 -20.29
N SER A 541 15.79 -24.45 -19.16
CA SER A 541 17.17 -24.50 -18.65
C SER A 541 18.17 -25.19 -19.59
N GLN A 542 17.70 -26.03 -20.51
CA GLN A 542 18.53 -26.68 -21.54
C GLN A 542 18.45 -26.01 -22.92
N ALA A 543 17.62 -24.99 -23.09
CA ALA A 543 17.23 -24.44 -24.38
C ALA A 543 16.72 -25.51 -25.38
N ASP A 544 15.95 -26.50 -24.90
CA ASP A 544 15.35 -27.57 -25.72
C ASP A 544 14.19 -27.01 -26.56
N PRO A 545 14.23 -27.10 -27.91
CA PRO A 545 13.15 -26.63 -28.78
C PRO A 545 11.78 -27.23 -28.48
N GLN A 546 11.71 -28.42 -27.87
CA GLN A 546 10.44 -29.05 -27.48
C GLN A 546 9.68 -28.26 -26.41
N MET A 547 10.32 -27.30 -25.73
CA MET A 547 9.67 -26.42 -24.75
C MET A 547 8.42 -25.74 -25.29
N PHE A 548 8.41 -25.33 -26.57
CA PHE A 548 7.26 -24.64 -27.18
C PHE A 548 6.04 -25.56 -27.32
N ALA A 549 6.26 -26.84 -27.64
CA ALA A 549 5.19 -27.83 -27.75
C ALA A 549 4.60 -28.15 -26.37
N SER A 550 5.46 -28.43 -25.38
CA SER A 550 5.05 -28.68 -23.99
C SER A 550 4.30 -27.49 -23.40
N MET A 551 4.76 -26.26 -23.68
CA MET A 551 4.12 -25.02 -23.22
C MET A 551 2.75 -24.82 -23.86
N ALA A 552 2.61 -25.06 -25.17
CA ALA A 552 1.33 -24.95 -25.85
C ALA A 552 0.30 -25.96 -25.28
N GLU A 553 0.70 -27.22 -25.09
CA GLU A 553 -0.14 -28.24 -24.46
C GLU A 553 -0.59 -27.80 -23.05
N ALA A 554 0.33 -27.33 -22.22
CA ALA A 554 0.02 -26.88 -20.86
C ALA A 554 -0.96 -25.68 -20.84
N LEU A 555 -0.80 -24.72 -21.76
CA LEU A 555 -1.68 -23.56 -21.89
C LEU A 555 -3.08 -23.95 -22.40
N GLU A 556 -3.20 -24.90 -23.31
CA GLU A 556 -4.50 -25.42 -23.75
C GLU A 556 -5.22 -26.13 -22.61
N LEU A 557 -4.54 -27.05 -21.91
CA LEU A 557 -5.13 -27.78 -20.79
C LEU A 557 -5.55 -26.87 -19.64
N THR A 558 -4.78 -25.83 -19.32
CA THR A 558 -5.17 -24.87 -18.28
C THR A 558 -6.38 -24.03 -18.67
N ALA A 559 -6.54 -23.69 -19.96
CA ALA A 559 -7.73 -23.00 -20.44
C ALA A 559 -8.99 -23.89 -20.36
N GLU A 560 -8.88 -25.14 -20.83
CA GLU A 560 -10.00 -26.10 -20.82
C GLU A 560 -10.44 -26.44 -19.39
N ALA A 561 -9.49 -26.58 -18.47
CA ALA A 561 -9.76 -26.95 -17.08
C ALA A 561 -10.07 -25.74 -16.17
N GLY A 562 -9.99 -24.50 -16.66
CA GLY A 562 -10.20 -23.29 -15.86
C GLY A 562 -9.16 -23.07 -14.76
N LEU A 563 -7.93 -23.57 -14.95
CA LEU A 563 -6.83 -23.46 -13.98
C LEU A 563 -6.10 -22.11 -14.11
N THR A 564 -6.79 -21.02 -13.80
CA THR A 564 -6.32 -19.64 -14.07
C THR A 564 -4.97 -19.31 -13.44
N ALA A 565 -4.71 -19.73 -12.19
CA ALA A 565 -3.43 -19.44 -11.53
C ALA A 565 -2.23 -20.10 -12.26
N MET A 566 -2.35 -21.38 -12.63
CA MET A 566 -1.33 -22.08 -13.40
C MET A 566 -1.18 -21.50 -14.82
N ARG A 567 -2.29 -21.06 -15.44
CA ARG A 567 -2.26 -20.38 -16.73
C ARG A 567 -1.44 -19.09 -16.67
N ILE A 568 -1.62 -18.27 -15.64
CA ILE A 568 -0.85 -17.03 -15.44
C ILE A 568 0.65 -17.35 -15.39
N GLU A 569 1.07 -18.33 -14.59
CA GLU A 569 2.48 -18.72 -14.49
C GLU A 569 3.06 -19.17 -15.85
N LEU A 570 2.33 -19.99 -16.60
CA LEU A 570 2.75 -20.45 -17.92
C LEU A 570 2.83 -19.31 -18.95
N LEU A 571 1.90 -18.35 -18.91
CA LEU A 571 1.94 -17.16 -19.76
C LEU A 571 3.17 -16.30 -19.47
N LEU A 572 3.52 -16.13 -18.18
CA LEU A 572 4.74 -15.38 -17.80
C LEU A 572 6.02 -16.11 -18.25
N ASP A 573 6.10 -17.43 -18.06
CA ASP A 573 7.24 -18.23 -18.52
C ASP A 573 7.35 -18.18 -20.06
N ARG A 574 6.21 -18.20 -20.79
CA ARG A 574 6.19 -18.07 -22.25
C ARG A 574 6.62 -16.67 -22.69
N ALA A 575 6.15 -15.62 -22.01
CA ALA A 575 6.58 -14.25 -22.28
C ALA A 575 8.11 -14.13 -22.13
N GLN A 576 8.70 -14.71 -21.10
CA GLN A 576 10.16 -14.71 -20.90
C GLN A 576 10.92 -15.40 -22.03
N ILE A 577 10.44 -16.56 -22.50
CA ILE A 577 11.01 -17.26 -23.67
C ILE A 577 10.90 -16.39 -24.93
N LEU A 578 9.75 -15.76 -25.16
CA LEU A 578 9.50 -14.91 -26.32
C LEU A 578 10.41 -13.68 -26.32
N ILE A 579 10.72 -13.11 -25.16
CA ILE A 579 11.71 -12.03 -25.01
C ILE A 579 13.10 -12.51 -25.47
N TRP A 580 13.55 -13.68 -25.04
CA TRP A 580 14.83 -14.25 -25.49
C TRP A 580 14.86 -14.55 -26.99
N ALA A 581 13.69 -14.86 -27.57
CA ALA A 581 13.52 -15.08 -29.00
C ALA A 581 13.28 -13.79 -29.82
N PHE A 582 13.35 -12.60 -29.19
CA PHE A 582 13.06 -11.30 -29.82
C PHE A 582 11.62 -11.16 -30.38
N GLN A 583 10.66 -11.87 -29.81
CA GLN A 583 9.24 -11.78 -30.15
C GLN A 583 8.48 -10.92 -29.13
N LEU A 584 8.89 -9.65 -29.01
CA LEU A 584 8.46 -8.75 -27.93
C LEU A 584 6.96 -8.47 -27.93
N ARG A 585 6.31 -8.33 -29.09
CA ARG A 585 4.85 -8.19 -29.15
C ARG A 585 4.11 -9.43 -28.66
N GLY A 586 4.63 -10.62 -28.94
CA GLY A 586 4.07 -11.87 -28.42
C GLY A 586 4.21 -11.94 -26.90
N ALA A 587 5.40 -11.60 -26.38
CA ALA A 587 5.63 -11.52 -24.94
C ALA A 587 4.71 -10.52 -24.24
N ALA A 588 4.54 -9.32 -24.82
CA ALA A 588 3.64 -8.30 -24.30
C ALA A 588 2.17 -8.77 -24.32
N ALA A 589 1.75 -9.50 -25.35
CA ALA A 589 0.39 -10.05 -25.43
C ALA A 589 0.14 -11.10 -24.33
N ASP A 590 1.11 -11.98 -24.08
CA ASP A 590 1.02 -12.98 -23.01
C ASP A 590 1.00 -12.34 -21.62
N ALA A 591 1.88 -11.37 -21.38
CA ALA A 591 1.91 -10.63 -20.13
C ALA A 591 0.61 -9.82 -19.92
N ALA A 592 0.06 -9.22 -20.97
CA ALA A 592 -1.23 -8.51 -20.91
C ALA A 592 -2.41 -9.46 -20.65
N GLU A 593 -2.40 -10.68 -21.21
CA GLU A 593 -3.39 -11.71 -20.85
C GLU A 593 -3.24 -12.11 -19.37
N ALA A 594 -2.01 -12.31 -18.90
CA ALA A 594 -1.73 -12.63 -17.50
C ALA A 594 -2.22 -11.51 -16.55
N VAL A 595 -2.03 -10.23 -16.90
CA VAL A 595 -2.59 -9.08 -16.17
C VAL A 595 -4.11 -9.17 -16.08
N ARG A 596 -4.81 -9.34 -17.22
CA ARG A 596 -6.28 -9.46 -17.24
C ARG A 596 -6.78 -10.61 -16.36
N LEU A 597 -6.11 -11.76 -16.39
CA LEU A 597 -6.47 -12.90 -15.56
C LEU A 597 -6.21 -12.61 -14.07
N ALA A 598 -5.08 -11.98 -13.73
CA ALA A 598 -4.77 -11.59 -12.35
C ALA A 598 -5.78 -10.57 -11.80
N GLU A 599 -6.22 -9.60 -12.62
CA GLU A 599 -7.26 -8.63 -12.25
C GLU A 599 -8.57 -9.33 -11.86
N THR A 600 -8.98 -10.36 -12.62
CA THR A 600 -10.20 -11.12 -12.30
C THR A 600 -10.11 -11.95 -11.03
N GLN A 601 -8.92 -12.41 -10.65
CA GLN A 601 -8.72 -13.10 -9.37
C GLN A 601 -8.73 -12.12 -8.19
N GLY A 602 -8.22 -10.91 -8.42
CA GLY A 602 -8.08 -9.86 -7.41
C GLY A 602 -7.01 -10.19 -6.37
N ASP A 603 -5.91 -10.82 -6.78
CA ASP A 603 -4.69 -10.95 -5.97
C ASP A 603 -3.74 -9.79 -6.31
N PRO A 604 -3.52 -8.83 -5.39
CA PRO A 604 -2.66 -7.66 -5.62
C PRO A 604 -1.20 -8.03 -5.89
N ARG A 605 -0.68 -9.10 -5.27
CA ARG A 605 0.71 -9.52 -5.45
C ARG A 605 0.90 -10.16 -6.82
N LEU A 606 -0.04 -11.02 -7.22
CA LEU A 606 -0.04 -11.61 -8.55
C LEU A 606 -0.23 -10.53 -9.63
N LEU A 607 -1.12 -9.57 -9.40
CA LEU A 607 -1.32 -8.43 -10.29
C LEU A 607 -0.05 -7.56 -10.42
N ALA A 608 0.60 -7.22 -9.30
CA ALA A 608 1.85 -6.46 -9.33
C ALA A 608 2.94 -7.18 -10.11
N ARG A 609 3.06 -8.51 -9.95
CA ARG A 609 3.99 -9.33 -10.71
C ARG A 609 3.69 -9.27 -12.21
N THR A 610 2.45 -9.54 -12.62
CA THR A 610 2.10 -9.56 -14.05
C THR A 610 2.23 -8.18 -14.69
N GLN A 611 1.90 -7.10 -13.97
CA GLN A 611 2.12 -5.71 -14.42
C GLN A 611 3.60 -5.40 -14.60
N THR A 612 4.46 -5.87 -13.68
CA THR A 612 5.92 -5.69 -13.76
C THR A 612 6.49 -6.35 -15.03
N GLU A 613 6.04 -7.57 -15.35
CA GLU A 613 6.47 -8.29 -16.56
C GLU A 613 5.97 -7.63 -17.86
N LEU A 614 4.71 -7.17 -17.86
CA LEU A 614 4.17 -6.40 -18.99
C LEU A 614 4.96 -5.11 -19.21
N ALA A 615 5.24 -4.37 -18.14
CA ALA A 615 5.99 -3.13 -18.22
C ALA A 615 7.42 -3.34 -18.74
N TYR A 616 8.06 -4.45 -18.41
CA TYR A 616 9.36 -4.81 -18.97
C TYR A 616 9.28 -5.00 -20.50
N CYS A 617 8.24 -5.67 -21.01
CA CYS A 617 8.01 -5.81 -22.44
C CYS A 617 7.76 -4.45 -23.11
N LEU A 618 6.90 -3.61 -22.51
CA LEU A 618 6.55 -2.28 -23.00
C LEU A 618 7.76 -1.33 -23.02
N THR A 619 8.64 -1.43 -22.02
CA THR A 619 9.91 -0.70 -21.98
C THR A 619 10.73 -1.03 -23.22
N ASN A 620 10.96 -2.32 -23.51
CA ASN A 620 11.72 -2.74 -24.70
C ASN A 620 11.06 -2.30 -26.02
N LEU A 621 9.71 -2.27 -26.06
CA LEU A 621 8.91 -1.75 -27.17
C LEU A 621 8.88 -0.20 -27.25
N GLY A 622 9.59 0.51 -26.36
CA GLY A 622 9.68 1.98 -26.36
C GLY A 622 8.40 2.68 -25.89
N GLN A 623 7.46 1.95 -25.29
CA GLN A 623 6.21 2.48 -24.73
C GLN A 623 6.42 2.91 -23.27
N PHE A 624 7.34 3.85 -23.06
CA PHE A 624 7.86 4.18 -21.73
C PHE A 624 6.80 4.70 -20.76
N GLY A 625 5.85 5.52 -21.23
CA GLY A 625 4.81 6.08 -20.35
C GLY A 625 3.91 5.01 -19.74
N GLU A 626 3.41 4.08 -20.55
CA GLU A 626 2.57 2.98 -20.07
C GLU A 626 3.35 2.02 -19.16
N ALA A 627 4.64 1.78 -19.48
CA ALA A 627 5.52 0.99 -18.63
C ALA A 627 5.78 1.66 -17.26
N GLU A 628 5.98 2.98 -17.23
CA GLU A 628 6.16 3.75 -15.99
C GLU A 628 4.91 3.65 -15.10
N ASP A 629 3.73 3.87 -15.68
CA ASP A 629 2.45 3.79 -14.97
C ASP A 629 2.23 2.40 -14.34
N LEU A 630 2.50 1.33 -15.08
CA LEU A 630 2.37 -0.05 -14.60
C LEU A 630 3.36 -0.38 -13.48
N LEU A 631 4.62 0.05 -13.59
CA LEU A 631 5.64 -0.22 -12.56
C LEU A 631 5.37 0.56 -11.27
N LEU A 632 4.97 1.83 -11.38
CA LEU A 632 4.57 2.63 -10.21
C LEU A 632 3.29 2.06 -9.57
N GLY A 633 2.33 1.63 -10.39
CA GLY A 633 1.15 0.89 -9.93
C GLY A 633 1.51 -0.39 -9.18
N ALA A 634 2.42 -1.20 -9.72
CA ALA A 634 2.89 -2.43 -9.08
C ALA A 634 3.61 -2.16 -7.74
N LEU A 635 4.42 -1.10 -7.63
CA LEU A 635 5.04 -0.71 -6.36
C LEU A 635 4.00 -0.35 -5.29
N ASN A 636 2.92 0.32 -5.68
CA ASN A 636 1.83 0.66 -4.76
C ASN A 636 1.12 -0.59 -4.25
N LEU A 637 0.88 -1.58 -5.12
CA LEU A 637 0.26 -2.86 -4.75
C LEU A 637 1.13 -3.70 -3.80
N LEU A 638 2.46 -3.65 -3.95
CA LEU A 638 3.40 -4.43 -3.13
C LEU A 638 3.64 -3.86 -1.72
N GLY A 639 3.18 -2.63 -1.45
CA GLY A 639 3.26 -2.01 -0.13
C GLY A 639 4.68 -1.61 0.33
N GLY A 640 4.74 -0.84 1.42
CA GLY A 640 5.96 -0.21 1.96
C GLY A 640 6.91 -1.16 2.70
N ASP A 641 6.39 -2.20 3.37
CA ASP A 641 7.15 -2.91 4.43
C ASP A 641 7.54 -4.35 4.11
N GLN A 642 6.93 -4.99 3.11
CA GLN A 642 7.30 -6.36 2.75
C GLN A 642 8.39 -6.37 1.69
N VAL A 643 9.57 -6.83 2.09
CA VAL A 643 10.64 -7.17 1.17
C VAL A 643 10.23 -8.41 0.39
N SER A 644 10.22 -8.30 -0.93
CA SER A 644 9.94 -9.41 -1.83
C SER A 644 10.79 -9.31 -3.07
N ARG A 645 11.11 -10.47 -3.66
CA ARG A 645 11.78 -10.56 -4.96
C ARG A 645 11.09 -9.71 -6.02
N HIS A 646 9.75 -9.70 -6.04
CA HIS A 646 8.98 -8.93 -7.02
C HIS A 646 9.19 -7.43 -6.86
N ARG A 647 9.17 -6.91 -5.63
CA ARG A 647 9.45 -5.49 -5.39
C ARG A 647 10.85 -5.10 -5.84
N VAL A 648 11.84 -5.96 -5.60
CA VAL A 648 13.21 -5.77 -6.09
C VAL A 648 13.24 -5.68 -7.62
N LEU A 649 12.55 -6.59 -8.31
CA LEU A 649 12.47 -6.58 -9.78
C LEU A 649 11.74 -5.36 -10.33
N THR A 650 10.64 -4.92 -9.70
CA THR A 650 9.93 -3.70 -10.12
C THR A 650 10.83 -2.46 -10.02
N GLN A 651 11.64 -2.36 -8.96
CA GLN A 651 12.62 -1.26 -8.80
C GLN A 651 13.74 -1.34 -9.86
N LEU A 652 14.22 -2.54 -10.17
CA LEU A 652 15.19 -2.77 -11.24
C LEU A 652 14.64 -2.35 -12.61
N TYR A 653 13.39 -2.69 -12.92
CA TYR A 653 12.78 -2.35 -14.20
C TYR A 653 12.48 -0.86 -14.32
N LEU A 654 12.11 -0.16 -13.23
CA LEU A 654 12.06 1.31 -13.20
C LEU A 654 13.44 1.91 -13.48
N THR A 655 14.49 1.33 -12.89
CA THR A 655 15.87 1.77 -13.15
C THR A 655 16.20 1.66 -14.64
N ASN A 656 15.98 0.49 -15.25
CA ASN A 656 16.22 0.27 -16.68
C ASN A 656 15.38 1.19 -17.57
N LEU A 657 14.10 1.36 -17.25
CA LEU A 657 13.19 2.24 -17.97
C LEU A 657 13.75 3.67 -18.01
N TYR A 658 14.16 4.20 -16.86
CA TYR A 658 14.70 5.56 -16.78
C TYR A 658 16.08 5.71 -17.45
N LEU A 659 16.92 4.67 -17.42
CA LEU A 659 18.20 4.70 -18.13
C LEU A 659 18.03 4.72 -19.66
N GLU A 660 17.05 3.99 -20.19
CA GLU A 660 16.80 3.93 -21.63
C GLU A 660 15.94 5.10 -22.14
N TRP A 661 14.94 5.54 -21.37
CA TRP A 661 14.14 6.72 -21.74
C TRP A 661 15.01 7.99 -21.68
N ALA A 662 15.78 8.13 -20.59
CA ALA A 662 16.79 9.14 -20.34
C ALA A 662 16.35 10.58 -20.73
N ARG A 663 15.19 10.99 -20.20
CA ARG A 663 14.80 12.40 -20.06
C ARG A 663 15.71 13.10 -19.03
N PRO A 664 15.79 14.45 -19.01
CA PRO A 664 16.56 15.17 -18.01
C PRO A 664 16.39 14.71 -16.55
N PRO A 665 15.16 14.43 -16.03
CA PRO A 665 14.96 13.91 -14.67
C PRO A 665 15.35 12.44 -14.47
N ASP A 666 15.39 11.64 -15.54
CA ASP A 666 15.38 10.18 -15.44
C ASP A 666 16.69 9.62 -14.88
N ALA A 667 17.84 10.23 -15.16
CA ALA A 667 19.12 9.77 -14.60
C ALA A 667 19.10 9.75 -13.07
N LEU A 668 18.37 10.67 -12.46
CA LEU A 668 18.22 10.77 -11.03
C LEU A 668 17.17 9.79 -10.48
N LEU A 669 16.05 9.63 -11.19
CA LEU A 669 15.04 8.62 -10.86
C LEU A 669 15.63 7.20 -10.95
N ALA A 670 16.43 6.92 -11.98
CA ALA A 670 17.17 5.67 -12.11
C ALA A 670 18.03 5.38 -10.87
N VAL A 671 18.81 6.36 -10.38
CA VAL A 671 19.61 6.21 -9.16
C VAL A 671 18.73 5.97 -7.93
N ARG A 672 17.59 6.67 -7.80
CA ARG A 672 16.64 6.46 -6.70
C ARG A 672 16.18 5.01 -6.64
N HIS A 673 15.70 4.49 -7.76
CA HIS A 673 15.18 3.13 -7.86
C HIS A 673 16.30 2.09 -7.76
N ALA A 674 17.48 2.35 -8.32
CA ALA A 674 18.65 1.47 -8.21
C ALA A 674 19.10 1.28 -6.75
N ARG A 675 19.22 2.38 -5.99
CA ARG A 675 19.59 2.33 -4.56
C ARG A 675 18.57 1.56 -3.75
N GLN A 676 17.28 1.76 -4.05
CA GLN A 676 16.20 1.01 -3.43
C GLN A 676 16.27 -0.48 -3.76
N ALA A 677 16.54 -0.82 -5.02
CA ALA A 677 16.66 -2.20 -5.49
C ALA A 677 17.84 -2.92 -4.82
N VAL A 678 19.01 -2.28 -4.73
CA VAL A 678 20.19 -2.85 -4.07
C VAL A 678 19.94 -3.05 -2.57
N ARG A 679 19.33 -2.08 -1.88
CA ARG A 679 19.00 -2.22 -0.45
C ARG A 679 18.10 -3.43 -0.21
N LEU A 680 16.97 -3.49 -0.92
CA LEU A 680 16.03 -4.61 -0.82
C LEU A 680 16.65 -5.94 -1.29
N GLY A 681 17.55 -5.90 -2.27
CA GLY A 681 18.24 -7.08 -2.80
C GLY A 681 19.12 -7.79 -1.78
N HIS A 682 19.74 -7.05 -0.85
CA HIS A 682 20.52 -7.63 0.25
C HIS A 682 19.64 -8.46 1.22
N GLU A 683 18.37 -8.09 1.34
CA GLU A 683 17.41 -8.72 2.25
C GLU A 683 16.74 -9.99 1.65
N VAL A 684 16.67 -10.11 0.31
CA VAL A 684 16.04 -11.27 -0.38
C VAL A 684 16.95 -12.51 -0.45
N HIS A 685 18.23 -12.39 -0.08
CA HIS A 685 19.23 -13.49 -0.12
C HIS A 685 19.37 -14.22 -1.47
N ASP A 686 18.92 -13.63 -2.58
CA ASP A 686 19.16 -14.12 -3.94
C ASP A 686 20.44 -13.47 -4.50
N MET A 687 21.53 -14.23 -4.43
CA MET A 687 22.86 -13.77 -4.85
C MET A 687 22.94 -13.48 -6.35
N VAL A 688 22.18 -14.19 -7.18
CA VAL A 688 22.18 -14.03 -8.65
C VAL A 688 21.46 -12.75 -9.04
N LEU A 689 20.31 -12.51 -8.40
CA LEU A 689 19.60 -11.26 -8.59
C LEU A 689 20.45 -10.09 -8.09
N LEU A 690 21.09 -10.22 -6.93
CA LEU A 690 21.94 -9.17 -6.36
C LEU A 690 23.12 -8.79 -7.27
N THR A 691 23.83 -9.77 -7.87
CA THR A 691 24.91 -9.45 -8.81
C THR A 691 24.41 -8.67 -10.03
N TRP A 692 23.21 -8.97 -10.54
CA TRP A 692 22.65 -8.22 -11.64
C TRP A 692 22.25 -6.80 -11.22
N LEU A 693 21.55 -6.65 -10.09
CA LEU A 693 21.13 -5.36 -9.52
C LEU A 693 22.30 -4.39 -9.36
N MET A 694 23.41 -4.87 -8.80
CA MET A 694 24.59 -4.04 -8.53
C MET A 694 25.23 -3.53 -9.81
N SER A 695 25.25 -4.33 -10.89
CA SER A 695 25.77 -3.90 -12.19
C SER A 695 24.94 -2.76 -12.81
N VAL A 696 23.61 -2.87 -12.75
CA VAL A 696 22.70 -1.82 -13.26
C VAL A 696 22.74 -0.59 -12.37
N ALA A 697 22.83 -0.77 -11.04
CA ALA A 697 22.97 0.34 -10.12
C ALA A 697 24.29 1.11 -10.32
N ALA A 698 25.40 0.40 -10.55
CA ALA A 698 26.67 1.02 -10.89
C ALA A 698 26.59 1.84 -12.19
N TRP A 699 25.89 1.33 -13.21
CA TRP A 699 25.64 2.07 -14.43
C TRP A 699 24.84 3.36 -14.18
N ALA A 700 23.76 3.28 -13.38
CA ALA A 700 22.96 4.45 -13.02
C ALA A 700 23.79 5.51 -12.26
N GLU A 701 24.57 5.10 -11.26
CA GLU A 701 25.43 6.00 -10.48
C GLU A 701 26.52 6.65 -11.36
N ALA A 702 27.11 5.89 -12.29
CA ALA A 702 28.12 6.38 -13.23
C ALA A 702 27.56 7.44 -14.20
N LEU A 703 26.36 7.20 -14.75
CA LEU A 703 25.69 8.19 -15.62
C LEU A 703 25.28 9.45 -14.86
N HIS A 704 24.90 9.29 -13.60
CA HIS A 704 24.51 10.39 -12.74
C HIS A 704 25.68 11.25 -12.24
N GLY A 705 26.87 10.65 -12.08
CA GLY A 705 28.13 11.33 -11.74
C GLY A 705 28.76 10.98 -10.38
N ASP A 706 28.19 10.05 -9.60
CA ASP A 706 28.81 9.56 -8.35
C ASP A 706 29.75 8.38 -8.67
N LEU A 707 30.91 8.72 -9.24
CA LEU A 707 31.88 7.73 -9.73
C LEU A 707 32.42 6.84 -8.61
N GLY A 708 32.64 7.40 -7.41
CA GLY A 708 33.16 6.64 -6.28
C GLY A 708 32.18 5.59 -5.76
N ARG A 709 30.87 5.88 -5.79
CA ARG A 709 29.85 4.87 -5.47
C ARG A 709 29.71 3.83 -6.57
N ALA A 710 29.77 4.23 -7.84
CA ALA A 710 29.75 3.31 -8.97
C ALA A 710 30.91 2.30 -8.88
N GLU A 711 32.14 2.75 -8.61
CA GLU A 711 33.31 1.88 -8.42
C GLU A 711 33.12 0.88 -7.28
N ARG A 712 32.63 1.33 -6.12
CA ARG A 712 32.34 0.43 -4.99
C ARG A 712 31.33 -0.67 -5.33
N LEU A 713 30.25 -0.31 -6.03
CA LEU A 713 29.23 -1.28 -6.45
C LEU A 713 29.79 -2.29 -7.46
N ILE A 714 30.67 -1.85 -8.35
CA ILE A 714 31.35 -2.75 -9.31
C ILE A 714 32.25 -3.73 -8.56
N ASP A 715 33.12 -3.25 -7.68
CA ASP A 715 34.09 -4.09 -6.98
C ASP A 715 33.41 -5.11 -6.03
N GLU A 716 32.38 -4.68 -5.30
CA GLU A 716 31.59 -5.57 -4.44
C GLU A 716 30.83 -6.63 -5.26
N GLY A 717 30.26 -6.21 -6.38
CA GLY A 717 29.50 -7.06 -7.29
C GLY A 717 30.38 -8.11 -7.99
N GLU A 718 31.57 -7.73 -8.44
CA GLU A 718 32.56 -8.67 -8.99
C GLU A 718 33.04 -9.68 -7.93
N ALA A 719 33.28 -9.25 -6.69
CA ALA A 719 33.62 -10.16 -5.59
C ALA A 719 32.48 -11.14 -5.26
N LEU A 720 31.22 -10.72 -5.40
CA LEU A 720 30.05 -11.57 -5.26
C LEU A 720 29.94 -12.60 -6.40
N MET A 721 30.15 -12.13 -7.64
CA MET A 721 30.16 -12.93 -8.85
C MET A 721 31.19 -14.06 -8.75
N GLU A 722 32.44 -13.74 -8.36
CA GLU A 722 33.52 -14.73 -8.19
C GLU A 722 33.20 -15.76 -7.10
N ARG A 723 32.61 -15.35 -5.97
CA ARG A 723 32.18 -16.28 -4.90
C ARG A 723 31.06 -17.21 -5.35
N SER A 724 30.15 -16.73 -6.18
CA SER A 724 29.00 -17.51 -6.68
C SER A 724 29.35 -18.43 -7.86
N GLY A 725 30.47 -18.19 -8.55
CA GLY A 725 30.85 -18.88 -9.79
C GLY A 725 29.96 -18.54 -11.00
N GLN A 726 29.05 -17.57 -10.88
CA GLN A 726 28.11 -17.21 -11.95
C GLN A 726 28.61 -16.04 -12.79
N HIS A 727 29.31 -16.33 -13.89
CA HIS A 727 29.95 -15.29 -14.71
C HIS A 727 29.03 -14.66 -15.79
N ALA A 728 27.74 -14.97 -15.81
CA ALA A 728 26.81 -14.47 -16.83
C ALA A 728 26.62 -12.94 -16.77
N THR A 729 26.82 -12.31 -15.62
CA THR A 729 26.68 -10.86 -15.42
C THR A 729 27.96 -10.07 -15.71
N ARG A 730 29.08 -10.74 -16.02
CA ARG A 730 30.39 -10.09 -16.24
C ARG A 730 30.38 -8.96 -17.30
N PRO A 731 29.72 -9.10 -18.45
CA PRO A 731 29.68 -8.02 -19.45
C PRO A 731 29.04 -6.73 -18.94
N TYR A 732 28.07 -6.83 -18.03
CA TYR A 732 27.36 -5.66 -17.47
C TYR A 732 28.27 -4.85 -16.52
N TYR A 733 29.15 -5.51 -15.77
CA TYR A 733 30.16 -4.82 -14.96
C TYR A 733 31.19 -4.10 -15.81
N LEU A 734 31.65 -4.73 -16.91
CA LEU A 734 32.53 -4.05 -17.88
C LEU A 734 31.85 -2.84 -18.50
N PHE A 735 30.58 -2.96 -18.86
CA PHE A 735 29.77 -1.87 -19.39
C PHE A 735 29.64 -0.71 -18.39
N ALA A 736 29.32 -0.98 -17.12
CA ALA A 736 29.25 0.05 -16.08
C ALA A 736 30.62 0.70 -15.81
N ARG A 737 31.69 -0.09 -15.77
CA ARG A 737 33.07 0.39 -15.58
C ARG A 737 33.52 1.29 -16.74
N ALA A 738 33.11 0.99 -17.97
CA ALA A 738 33.38 1.84 -19.14
C ALA A 738 32.80 3.26 -18.98
N PHE A 739 31.57 3.41 -18.44
CA PHE A 739 31.01 4.73 -18.15
C PHE A 739 31.79 5.49 -17.07
N VAL A 740 32.26 4.79 -16.03
CA VAL A 740 33.11 5.42 -15.00
C VAL A 740 34.39 5.96 -15.65
N THR A 741 35.07 5.14 -16.45
CA THR A 741 36.29 5.49 -17.17
C THR A 741 36.07 6.66 -18.15
N GLU A 742 34.93 6.68 -18.85
CA GLU A 742 34.55 7.78 -19.75
C GLU A 742 34.43 9.10 -18.98
N ARG A 743 33.74 9.09 -17.82
CA ARG A 743 33.54 10.28 -16.98
C ARG A 743 34.81 10.77 -16.30
N GLN A 744 35.82 9.91 -16.16
CA GLN A 744 37.18 10.29 -15.73
C GLN A 744 38.00 10.93 -16.86
N GLY A 745 37.45 11.04 -18.08
CA GLY A 745 38.08 11.67 -19.24
C GLY A 745 38.92 10.71 -20.10
N GLN A 746 38.86 9.40 -19.85
CA GLN A 746 39.64 8.38 -20.58
C GLN A 746 38.80 7.75 -21.71
N GLN A 747 38.47 8.55 -22.73
CA GLN A 747 37.50 8.17 -23.78
C GLN A 747 37.89 6.91 -24.57
N GLU A 748 39.15 6.79 -25.02
CA GLU A 748 39.63 5.63 -25.79
C GLU A 748 39.60 4.33 -24.98
N THR A 749 40.00 4.40 -23.70
CA THR A 749 39.94 3.23 -22.80
C THR A 749 38.50 2.81 -22.54
N ALA A 750 37.59 3.77 -22.33
CA ALA A 750 36.17 3.49 -22.20
C ALA A 750 35.58 2.83 -23.47
N ALA A 751 35.94 3.33 -24.65
CA ALA A 751 35.49 2.75 -25.92
C ALA A 751 35.95 1.29 -26.09
N GLN A 752 37.20 0.97 -25.75
CA GLN A 752 37.69 -0.41 -25.76
C GLN A 752 36.92 -1.30 -24.78
N MET A 753 36.62 -0.81 -23.58
CA MET A 753 35.83 -1.57 -22.60
C MET A 753 34.39 -1.84 -23.08
N PHE A 754 33.76 -0.89 -23.78
CA PHE A 754 32.45 -1.11 -24.42
C PHE A 754 32.51 -2.19 -25.52
N VAL A 755 33.57 -2.21 -26.32
CA VAL A 755 33.81 -3.26 -27.33
C VAL A 755 34.02 -4.62 -26.66
N ASP A 756 34.82 -4.70 -25.60
CA ASP A 756 35.06 -5.94 -24.87
C ASP A 756 33.78 -6.48 -24.21
N ALA A 757 32.95 -5.59 -23.65
CA ALA A 757 31.63 -5.94 -23.13
C ALA A 757 30.71 -6.49 -24.24
N CYS A 758 30.70 -5.85 -25.41
CA CYS A 758 29.95 -6.30 -26.59
C CYS A 758 30.36 -7.73 -27.01
N GLU A 759 31.66 -8.00 -27.13
CA GLU A 759 32.16 -9.30 -27.55
C GLU A 759 31.88 -10.41 -26.53
N GLN A 760 32.06 -10.13 -25.22
CA GLN A 760 31.69 -11.10 -24.19
C GLN A 760 30.19 -11.39 -24.17
N ALA A 761 29.35 -10.37 -24.39
CA ALA A 761 27.91 -10.54 -24.50
C ALA A 761 27.51 -11.41 -25.70
N LYS A 762 28.20 -11.31 -26.85
CA LYS A 762 28.00 -12.20 -28.01
C LYS A 762 28.36 -13.65 -27.69
N VAL A 763 29.48 -13.88 -26.99
CA VAL A 763 29.91 -15.24 -26.56
C VAL A 763 28.84 -15.89 -25.67
N LEU A 764 28.25 -15.11 -24.78
CA LEU A 764 27.16 -15.54 -23.88
C LEU A 764 25.78 -15.56 -24.56
N ARG A 765 25.68 -15.23 -25.85
CA ARG A 765 24.44 -15.19 -26.67
C ARG A 765 23.37 -14.23 -26.15
N ILE A 766 23.74 -13.17 -25.44
CA ILE A 766 22.84 -12.10 -24.98
C ILE A 766 22.82 -10.94 -25.99
N MET A 767 22.37 -11.24 -27.22
CA MET A 767 22.55 -10.36 -28.39
C MET A 767 21.95 -8.96 -28.24
N ALA A 768 20.80 -8.80 -27.56
CA ALA A 768 20.18 -7.50 -27.33
C ALA A 768 21.15 -6.53 -26.62
N PHE A 769 21.75 -7.01 -25.53
CA PHE A 769 22.70 -6.26 -24.72
C PHE A 769 24.04 -6.10 -25.43
N ALA A 770 24.50 -7.12 -26.17
CA ALA A 770 25.72 -7.01 -26.95
C ALA A 770 25.66 -5.83 -27.93
N GLU A 771 24.57 -5.72 -28.69
CA GLU A 771 24.40 -4.62 -29.63
C GLU A 771 24.24 -3.27 -28.92
N ARG A 772 23.52 -3.24 -27.79
CA ARG A 772 23.36 -2.05 -26.94
C ARG A 772 24.68 -1.56 -26.34
N PHE A 773 25.59 -2.47 -25.96
CA PHE A 773 26.92 -2.13 -25.43
C PHE A 773 27.81 -1.54 -26.52
N GLY A 774 27.82 -2.15 -27.70
CA GLY A 774 28.60 -1.64 -28.83
C GLY A 774 28.13 -0.27 -29.33
N LEU A 775 26.84 0.07 -29.17
CA LEU A 775 26.32 1.40 -29.50
C LEU A 775 27.00 2.53 -28.70
N GLU A 776 27.43 2.27 -27.45
CA GLU A 776 28.17 3.27 -26.66
C GLU A 776 29.58 3.49 -27.20
N ALA A 777 30.24 2.45 -27.72
CA ALA A 777 31.51 2.60 -28.42
C ALA A 777 31.35 3.44 -29.70
N ASP A 778 30.29 3.18 -30.47
CA ASP A 778 29.98 3.96 -31.68
C ASP A 778 29.75 5.44 -31.34
N ARG A 779 29.04 5.73 -30.23
CA ARG A 779 28.83 7.10 -29.74
C ARG A 779 30.14 7.82 -29.46
N ILE A 780 31.10 7.19 -28.78
CA ILE A 780 32.38 7.82 -28.45
C ILE A 780 33.19 8.11 -29.73
N HIS A 781 33.22 7.18 -30.68
CA HIS A 781 33.94 7.34 -31.94
C HIS A 781 33.19 8.16 -33.00
N ALA A 782 31.93 8.54 -32.73
CA ALA A 782 31.00 9.08 -33.72
C ALA A 782 30.88 8.22 -34.99
N ASP A 783 30.94 6.88 -34.86
CA ASP A 783 30.85 5.94 -35.98
C ASP A 783 29.39 5.73 -36.41
N GLN A 784 28.95 6.58 -37.33
CA GLN A 784 27.59 6.54 -37.84
C GLN A 784 27.26 5.26 -38.62
N ILE A 785 28.22 4.63 -39.29
CA ILE A 785 27.97 3.43 -40.12
C ILE A 785 27.69 2.22 -39.23
N SER A 786 28.50 2.05 -38.17
CA SER A 786 28.28 1.02 -37.16
C SER A 786 26.95 1.26 -36.43
N ALA A 787 26.67 2.50 -36.04
CA ALA A 787 25.42 2.87 -35.37
C ALA A 787 24.17 2.60 -36.24
N GLU A 788 24.22 2.87 -37.55
CA GLU A 788 23.14 2.56 -38.50
C GLU A 788 22.88 1.05 -38.62
N THR A 789 23.95 0.23 -38.59
CA THR A 789 23.84 -1.24 -38.59
C THR A 789 23.15 -1.74 -37.33
N ARG A 790 23.51 -1.19 -36.15
CA ARG A 790 22.86 -1.52 -34.88
C ARG A 790 21.42 -1.04 -34.82
N LEU A 791 21.13 0.16 -35.34
CA LEU A 791 19.77 0.69 -35.44
C LEU A 791 18.89 -0.24 -36.29
N ALA A 792 19.39 -0.71 -37.42
CA ALA A 792 18.69 -1.68 -38.26
C ALA A 792 18.43 -3.00 -37.51
N PHE A 793 19.40 -3.50 -36.74
CA PHE A 793 19.21 -4.65 -35.87
C PHE A 793 18.10 -4.40 -34.83
N PHE A 794 18.14 -3.28 -34.11
CA PHE A 794 17.11 -2.96 -33.11
C PHE A 794 15.71 -2.85 -33.72
N GLN A 795 15.59 -2.23 -34.90
CA GLN A 795 14.32 -2.12 -35.61
C GLN A 795 13.80 -3.48 -36.10
N GLN A 796 14.69 -4.32 -36.65
CA GLN A 796 14.35 -5.67 -37.10
C GLN A 796 13.83 -6.56 -35.96
N HIS A 797 14.37 -6.38 -34.75
CA HIS A 797 14.02 -7.16 -33.56
C HIS A 797 13.05 -6.45 -32.60
N GLU A 798 12.41 -5.36 -33.04
CA GLU A 798 11.44 -4.57 -32.25
C GLU A 798 11.98 -4.01 -30.92
N LEU A 799 13.30 -3.90 -30.75
CA LEU A 799 13.98 -3.31 -29.60
C LEU A 799 13.94 -1.78 -29.67
N HIS A 800 12.72 -1.23 -29.67
CA HIS A 800 12.48 0.19 -29.90
C HIS A 800 13.08 1.10 -28.82
N ALA A 801 13.30 0.62 -27.59
CA ALA A 801 14.07 1.36 -26.58
C ALA A 801 15.49 1.66 -27.05
N TYR A 802 16.20 0.62 -27.51
CA TYR A 802 17.58 0.77 -27.99
C TYR A 802 17.64 1.52 -29.32
N ALA A 803 16.63 1.35 -30.19
CA ALA A 803 16.49 2.17 -31.38
C ALA A 803 16.28 3.66 -31.04
N HIS A 804 15.49 3.97 -30.01
CA HIS A 804 15.31 5.32 -29.51
C HIS A 804 16.64 5.91 -29.01
N THR A 805 17.41 5.15 -28.23
CA THR A 805 18.75 5.54 -27.79
C THR A 805 19.70 5.81 -28.96
N ALA A 806 19.73 4.93 -29.97
CA ALA A 806 20.54 5.11 -31.17
C ALA A 806 20.15 6.38 -31.96
N LEU A 807 18.85 6.62 -32.16
CA LEU A 807 18.35 7.83 -32.82
C LEU A 807 18.62 9.12 -32.02
N ARG A 808 18.70 9.03 -30.69
CA ARG A 808 19.11 10.15 -29.85
C ARG A 808 20.58 10.49 -30.02
N TYR A 809 21.45 9.48 -30.09
CA TYR A 809 22.89 9.68 -30.31
C TYR A 809 23.18 10.14 -31.75
N PHE A 810 22.45 9.59 -32.72
CA PHE A 810 22.64 9.84 -34.15
C PHE A 810 21.31 10.25 -34.80
N PRO A 811 20.83 11.49 -34.60
CA PRO A 811 19.57 11.94 -35.17
C PRO A 811 19.65 11.99 -36.70
N PRO A 812 18.58 11.61 -37.42
CA PRO A 812 18.55 11.69 -38.87
C PRO A 812 18.74 13.15 -39.31
N VAL A 813 19.60 13.36 -40.31
CA VAL A 813 19.88 14.69 -40.85
C VAL A 813 18.66 15.20 -41.62
N GLU A 814 17.72 15.85 -40.94
CA GLU A 814 16.75 16.71 -41.61
C GLU A 814 17.48 17.94 -42.17
N GLN A 815 17.28 18.23 -43.45
CA GLN A 815 17.71 19.48 -44.08
C GLN A 815 16.97 20.65 -43.41
N LYS A 816 17.45 21.13 -42.27
CA LYS A 816 17.07 22.43 -41.73
C LYS A 816 17.65 23.50 -42.65
N GLU A 817 16.76 24.29 -43.27
CA GLU A 817 17.14 25.60 -43.81
C GLU A 817 17.85 26.39 -42.70
N VAL A 818 19.16 26.54 -42.85
CA VAL A 818 19.99 27.36 -41.98
C VAL A 818 19.64 28.82 -42.27
N LEU A 819 18.72 29.39 -41.49
CA LEU A 819 18.63 30.84 -41.36
C LEU A 819 19.83 31.32 -40.52
N PRO A 820 20.52 32.39 -40.93
CA PRO A 820 21.76 32.81 -40.31
C PRO A 820 21.54 33.23 -38.86
N GLN A 821 22.33 32.65 -37.95
CA GLN A 821 22.42 33.05 -36.56
C GLN A 821 22.89 34.51 -36.45
N ALA A 822 21.95 35.42 -36.23
CA ALA A 822 22.24 36.71 -35.63
C ALA A 822 22.30 36.51 -34.12
N GLY A 823 23.42 36.91 -33.50
CA GLY A 823 23.64 36.80 -32.06
C GLY A 823 22.47 37.37 -31.27
N SER A 824 21.64 36.48 -30.72
CA SER A 824 20.53 36.83 -29.86
C SER A 824 20.90 36.44 -28.43
N SER A 825 20.72 37.37 -27.51
CA SER A 825 20.81 37.12 -26.09
C SER A 825 19.80 36.03 -25.71
N PHE A 826 20.30 34.85 -25.34
CA PHE A 826 19.50 33.69 -24.94
C PHE A 826 18.54 34.07 -23.82
N LEU A 827 17.27 33.68 -24.00
CA LEU A 827 16.22 33.81 -23.00
C LEU A 827 16.22 32.58 -22.11
N TYR A 828 16.05 32.80 -20.81
CA TYR A 828 16.26 31.77 -19.80
C TYR A 828 15.18 31.85 -18.73
N LEU A 829 14.59 30.71 -18.36
CA LEU A 829 13.54 30.59 -17.35
C LEU A 829 14.14 30.10 -16.05
N GLU A 830 14.03 30.92 -15.02
CA GLU A 830 14.53 30.65 -13.67
C GLU A 830 13.36 30.18 -12.80
N VAL A 831 13.41 28.95 -12.28
CA VAL A 831 12.36 28.33 -11.46
C VAL A 831 12.87 27.72 -10.15
N LEU A 832 14.19 27.62 -9.96
CA LEU A 832 14.81 27.15 -8.70
C LEU A 832 14.92 28.29 -7.67
N GLY A 833 13.77 28.86 -7.31
CA GLY A 833 13.60 30.05 -6.46
C GLY A 833 12.41 30.89 -6.93
N GLU A 834 12.54 32.22 -6.84
CA GLU A 834 11.60 33.17 -7.45
C GLU A 834 11.51 32.94 -8.96
N VAL A 835 10.28 32.82 -9.50
CA VAL A 835 10.04 32.47 -10.89
C VAL A 835 10.15 33.70 -11.79
N ARG A 836 11.14 33.70 -12.68
CA ARG A 836 11.39 34.82 -13.58
C ARG A 836 12.01 34.39 -14.89
N VAL A 837 11.91 35.27 -15.90
CA VAL A 837 12.60 35.08 -17.18
C VAL A 837 13.74 36.08 -17.27
N THR A 838 14.94 35.65 -17.62
CA THR A 838 16.12 36.49 -17.81
C THR A 838 16.57 36.49 -19.27
N GLN A 839 17.19 37.59 -19.69
CA GLN A 839 17.83 37.74 -20.99
C GLN A 839 19.24 38.26 -20.80
N GLY A 840 20.25 37.46 -21.16
CA GLY A 840 21.65 37.80 -20.89
C GLY A 840 21.93 38.06 -19.39
N GLY A 841 21.25 37.34 -18.50
CA GLY A 841 21.37 37.46 -17.04
C GLY A 841 20.61 38.63 -16.40
N GLN A 842 19.88 39.45 -17.17
CA GLN A 842 19.03 40.53 -16.65
C GLN A 842 17.55 40.10 -16.60
N PRO A 843 16.81 40.33 -15.50
CA PRO A 843 15.40 39.95 -15.40
C PRO A 843 14.50 40.78 -16.32
N LEU A 844 13.64 40.09 -17.08
CA LEU A 844 12.59 40.68 -17.90
C LEU A 844 11.32 40.89 -17.05
N ALA A 845 10.76 42.10 -17.11
CA ALA A 845 9.56 42.46 -16.38
C ALA A 845 8.29 41.86 -17.01
N LEU A 846 8.01 40.58 -16.74
CA LEU A 846 6.75 39.92 -17.09
C LEU A 846 5.72 40.11 -15.97
N ARG A 847 4.83 41.12 -16.09
CA ARG A 847 3.81 41.43 -15.07
C ARG A 847 2.58 40.50 -15.06
N SER A 848 2.71 39.25 -15.51
CA SER A 848 1.56 38.34 -15.64
C SER A 848 1.81 37.00 -14.92
N PRO A 849 1.31 36.82 -13.68
CA PRO A 849 1.42 35.56 -12.94
C PRO A 849 0.92 34.35 -13.74
N SER A 850 -0.23 34.48 -14.41
CA SER A 850 -0.78 33.42 -15.28
C SER A 850 0.09 33.10 -16.51
N GLY A 851 0.95 34.03 -16.95
CA GLY A 851 1.90 33.79 -18.04
C GLY A 851 3.12 33.01 -17.59
N LEU A 852 3.62 33.32 -16.41
CA LEU A 852 4.69 32.55 -15.77
C LEU A 852 4.21 31.13 -15.45
N ARG A 853 3.00 30.96 -14.89
CA ARG A 853 2.39 29.63 -14.68
C ARG A 853 2.27 28.82 -15.97
N LEU A 854 1.87 29.46 -17.08
CA LEU A 854 1.85 28.78 -18.38
C LEU A 854 3.25 28.34 -18.83
N LEU A 855 4.28 29.18 -18.70
CA LEU A 855 5.66 28.80 -19.03
C LEU A 855 6.16 27.65 -18.15
N VAL A 856 5.84 27.69 -16.85
CA VAL A 856 6.15 26.61 -15.89
C VAL A 856 5.50 25.30 -16.33
N ARG A 857 4.19 25.28 -16.65
CA ARG A 857 3.52 24.05 -17.13
C ARG A 857 4.13 23.49 -18.41
N LEU A 858 4.54 24.37 -19.32
CA LEU A 858 5.22 23.95 -20.55
C LEU A 858 6.64 23.46 -20.30
N LEU A 859 7.35 24.03 -19.32
CA LEU A 859 8.64 23.53 -18.83
C LEU A 859 8.47 22.16 -18.18
N GLU A 860 7.48 21.98 -17.32
CA GLU A 860 7.19 20.70 -16.67
C GLU A 860 6.85 19.61 -17.69
N ALA A 861 6.07 19.94 -18.72
CA ALA A 861 5.82 19.03 -19.83
C ALA A 861 7.14 18.63 -20.53
N ARG A 862 8.05 19.57 -20.75
CA ARG A 862 9.37 19.30 -21.33
C ARG A 862 10.27 18.48 -20.40
N LEU A 863 10.31 18.80 -19.12
CA LEU A 863 11.04 18.04 -18.10
C LEU A 863 10.54 16.59 -18.05
N ALA A 864 9.22 16.39 -18.20
CA ALA A 864 8.60 15.08 -18.36
C ALA A 864 8.84 14.42 -19.75
N GLY A 865 9.65 15.02 -20.62
CA GLY A 865 9.98 14.51 -21.95
C GLY A 865 8.85 14.63 -22.98
N ARG A 866 7.77 15.35 -22.66
CA ARG A 866 6.64 15.56 -23.57
C ARG A 866 6.99 16.64 -24.58
N SER A 867 6.53 16.46 -25.81
CA SER A 867 6.73 17.44 -26.89
C SER A 867 5.91 18.73 -26.71
N GLY A 868 5.00 18.76 -25.73
CA GLY A 868 4.15 19.89 -25.34
C GLY A 868 3.04 19.43 -24.37
N ALA A 869 2.18 20.36 -23.95
CA ALA A 869 0.99 20.10 -23.16
C ALA A 869 -0.28 20.25 -24.03
N ALA A 870 -1.25 19.37 -23.80
CA ALA A 870 -2.53 19.41 -24.50
C ALA A 870 -3.33 20.65 -24.08
N GLN A 871 -4.17 21.18 -24.96
CA GLN A 871 -4.98 22.35 -24.61
C GLN A 871 -5.93 22.05 -23.45
N ALA A 872 -6.57 20.88 -23.40
CA ALA A 872 -7.49 20.50 -22.31
C ALA A 872 -6.77 20.49 -20.95
N GLU A 873 -5.60 19.88 -20.87
CA GLU A 873 -4.74 19.84 -19.68
C GLU A 873 -4.37 21.26 -19.20
N LEU A 874 -3.99 22.15 -20.12
CA LEU A 874 -3.66 23.53 -19.78
C LEU A 874 -4.87 24.32 -19.28
N LEU A 875 -6.08 24.02 -19.78
CA LEU A 875 -7.30 24.69 -19.33
C LEU A 875 -7.72 24.22 -17.94
N GLU A 876 -7.70 22.91 -17.69
CA GLU A 876 -7.99 22.33 -16.38
C GLU A 876 -7.02 22.85 -15.31
N SER A 877 -5.73 22.96 -15.64
CA SER A 877 -4.72 23.42 -14.70
C SER A 877 -4.75 24.93 -14.44
N LEU A 878 -4.90 25.76 -15.49
CA LEU A 878 -4.77 27.22 -15.36
C LEU A 878 -6.10 27.92 -15.04
N TYR A 879 -7.24 27.28 -15.36
CA TYR A 879 -8.57 27.88 -15.26
C TYR A 879 -9.65 26.83 -14.85
N PRO A 880 -9.50 26.16 -13.68
CA PRO A 880 -10.38 25.06 -13.27
C PRO A 880 -11.86 25.46 -13.12
N ASP A 881 -12.14 26.72 -12.76
CA ASP A 881 -13.49 27.23 -12.49
C ASP A 881 -14.13 27.98 -13.68
N ASP A 882 -13.45 28.09 -14.82
CA ASP A 882 -13.95 28.84 -15.99
C ASP A 882 -14.68 27.93 -17.00
N ASP A 883 -15.64 28.51 -17.72
CA ASP A 883 -16.27 27.90 -18.88
C ASP A 883 -15.24 27.54 -19.98
N PRO A 884 -15.33 26.35 -20.62
CA PRO A 884 -14.35 25.86 -21.62
C PRO A 884 -14.11 26.80 -22.81
N GLU A 885 -15.12 27.53 -23.28
CA GLU A 885 -14.96 28.45 -24.41
C GLU A 885 -14.22 29.72 -23.99
N ARG A 886 -14.53 30.24 -22.78
CA ARG A 886 -13.88 31.43 -22.21
C ARG A 886 -12.44 31.16 -21.83
N SER A 887 -12.15 30.04 -21.19
CA SER A 887 -10.80 29.63 -20.80
C SER A 887 -9.93 29.41 -22.04
N GLY A 888 -10.47 28.79 -23.09
CA GLY A 888 -9.80 28.63 -24.40
C GLY A 888 -9.40 29.96 -25.05
N ALA A 889 -10.26 30.99 -24.99
CA ALA A 889 -9.94 32.32 -25.50
C ALA A 889 -8.86 33.03 -24.66
N ARG A 890 -8.93 32.91 -23.32
CA ARG A 890 -7.93 33.46 -22.38
C ARG A 890 -6.55 32.84 -22.61
N LEU A 891 -6.46 31.52 -22.75
CA LEU A 891 -5.21 30.83 -23.04
C LEU A 891 -4.56 31.32 -24.35
N ARG A 892 -5.33 31.45 -25.43
CA ARG A 892 -4.84 31.99 -26.71
C ARG A 892 -4.33 33.43 -26.59
N GLN A 893 -5.05 34.27 -25.84
CA GLN A 893 -4.63 35.65 -25.58
C GLN A 893 -3.32 35.69 -24.78
N GLN A 894 -3.17 34.80 -23.79
CA GLN A 894 -1.98 34.69 -22.97
C GLN A 894 -0.76 34.23 -23.78
N VAL A 895 -0.91 33.22 -24.64
CA VAL A 895 0.16 32.78 -25.55
C VAL A 895 0.58 33.90 -26.50
N ARG A 896 -0.36 34.67 -27.07
CA ARG A 896 -0.03 35.82 -27.92
C ARG A 896 0.77 36.87 -27.17
N ARG A 897 0.41 37.17 -25.91
CA ARG A 897 1.14 38.12 -25.05
C ARG A 897 2.55 37.64 -24.75
N LEU A 898 2.73 36.37 -24.39
CA LEU A 898 4.05 35.78 -24.15
C LEU A 898 4.93 35.83 -25.40
N ARG A 899 4.39 35.47 -26.57
CA ARG A 899 5.13 35.56 -27.85
C ARG A 899 5.51 36.99 -28.22
N ALA A 900 4.67 37.98 -27.88
CA ALA A 900 4.98 39.38 -28.11
C ALA A 900 6.11 39.88 -27.18
N ALA A 901 6.16 39.37 -25.94
CA ALA A 901 7.15 39.78 -24.94
C ALA A 901 8.49 39.03 -25.05
N LEU A 902 8.45 37.73 -25.34
CA LEU A 902 9.60 36.81 -25.34
C LEU A 902 10.00 36.34 -26.75
N GLY A 903 9.35 36.86 -27.77
CA GLY A 903 9.56 36.45 -29.16
C GLY A 903 8.70 35.24 -29.58
N PRO A 904 8.49 35.06 -30.89
CA PRO A 904 7.56 34.07 -31.42
C PRO A 904 7.99 32.62 -31.15
N GLN A 905 9.28 32.38 -30.91
CA GLN A 905 9.86 31.06 -30.62
C GLN A 905 9.79 30.67 -29.14
N SER A 906 9.25 31.50 -28.25
CA SER A 906 9.17 31.18 -26.81
C SER A 906 8.13 30.10 -26.47
N VAL A 907 7.01 30.08 -27.19
CA VAL A 907 5.94 29.09 -27.05
C VAL A 907 5.56 28.61 -28.44
N LEU A 908 5.69 27.31 -28.72
CA LEU A 908 5.38 26.71 -30.01
C LEU A 908 3.96 26.12 -29.99
N ARG A 909 3.31 26.08 -31.16
CA ARG A 909 2.06 25.33 -31.33
C ARG A 909 2.42 23.94 -31.82
N ARG A 910 1.85 22.88 -31.24
CA ARG A 910 2.08 21.49 -31.64
C ARG A 910 0.76 20.80 -31.92
N GLU A 911 0.77 19.92 -32.91
CA GLU A 911 -0.26 18.88 -33.05
C GLU A 911 0.13 17.74 -32.12
N THR A 912 -0.64 17.53 -31.07
CA THR A 912 -0.49 16.36 -30.19
C THR A 912 -1.11 15.16 -30.89
N GLY A 913 -0.43 14.01 -30.90
CA GLY A 913 -0.71 12.83 -31.75
C GLY A 913 -2.04 12.08 -31.53
N LEU A 914 -3.03 12.71 -30.88
CA LEU A 914 -4.39 12.21 -30.74
C LEU A 914 -5.35 13.31 -31.22
N GLY A 915 -6.24 12.97 -32.15
CA GLY A 915 -6.91 13.87 -33.08
C GLY A 915 -7.50 15.20 -32.54
N ALA A 916 -7.47 16.20 -33.41
CA ALA A 916 -8.26 17.44 -33.46
C ALA A 916 -8.17 18.49 -32.31
N GLY A 917 -7.39 18.29 -31.25
CA GLY A 917 -7.11 19.33 -30.24
C GLY A 917 -5.66 19.83 -30.30
N GLY A 918 -5.38 20.99 -30.89
CA GLY A 918 -4.02 21.54 -30.94
C GLY A 918 -3.49 21.97 -29.56
N GLY A 919 -2.21 21.73 -29.26
CA GLY A 919 -1.56 22.05 -27.98
C GLY A 919 -0.44 23.10 -28.07
N TYR A 920 0.26 23.33 -26.96
CA TYR A 920 1.38 24.26 -26.87
C TYR A 920 2.63 23.58 -26.28
N ALA A 921 3.81 24.05 -26.66
CA ALA A 921 5.09 23.58 -26.14
C ALA A 921 5.98 24.76 -25.78
N LEU A 922 6.89 24.57 -24.81
CA LEU A 922 7.96 25.53 -24.59
C LEU A 922 8.88 25.51 -25.83
N GLY A 923 9.36 26.67 -26.28
CA GLY A 923 10.25 26.78 -27.45
C GLY A 923 11.71 27.08 -27.08
N GLU A 924 12.40 28.00 -27.74
CA GLU A 924 13.84 28.27 -27.48
C GLU A 924 14.06 29.09 -26.20
N LEU A 925 13.79 28.47 -25.06
CA LEU A 925 13.95 29.00 -23.71
C LEU A 925 14.75 27.96 -22.91
N GLY A 926 15.90 28.34 -22.35
CA GLY A 926 16.67 27.51 -21.42
C GLY A 926 16.06 27.53 -20.02
N SER A 927 16.48 26.63 -19.12
CA SER A 927 15.95 26.53 -17.76
C SER A 927 17.02 26.12 -16.75
N ASP A 928 17.02 26.77 -15.58
CA ASP A 928 17.90 26.40 -14.46
C ASP A 928 17.57 25.02 -13.89
N ALA A 929 16.30 24.58 -13.97
CA ALA A 929 15.90 23.24 -13.60
C ALA A 929 16.53 22.18 -14.53
N GLU A 930 16.54 22.43 -15.85
CA GLU A 930 17.18 21.53 -16.82
C GLU A 930 18.69 21.49 -16.59
N ASP A 931 19.32 22.65 -16.42
CA ASP A 931 20.76 22.75 -16.17
C ASP A 931 21.17 22.10 -14.84
N PHE A 932 20.38 22.25 -13.78
CA PHE A 932 20.63 21.59 -12.51
C PHE A 932 20.53 20.07 -12.62
N LEU A 933 19.50 19.54 -13.29
CA LEU A 933 19.35 18.10 -13.48
C LEU A 933 20.53 17.50 -14.28
N ASN A 934 21.07 18.26 -15.23
CA ASN A 934 22.20 17.86 -16.07
C ASN A 934 23.57 18.02 -15.39
N THR A 935 23.80 19.10 -14.65
CA THR A 935 25.14 19.50 -14.16
C THR A 935 25.38 19.27 -12.68
N ARG A 936 24.31 19.17 -11.89
CA ARG A 936 24.33 19.21 -10.41
C ARG A 936 24.89 20.49 -9.82
N ASP A 937 24.98 21.59 -10.57
CA ASP A 937 25.45 22.85 -10.01
C ASP A 937 24.46 23.37 -8.96
N THR A 938 24.85 23.23 -7.69
CA THR A 938 24.05 23.60 -6.53
C THR A 938 23.79 25.10 -6.46
N LYS A 939 24.64 25.92 -7.11
CA LYS A 939 24.52 27.38 -7.16
C LYS A 939 23.33 27.86 -7.98
N LEU A 940 22.74 26.99 -8.81
CA LEU A 940 21.52 27.28 -9.55
C LEU A 940 20.31 27.45 -8.61
N TRP A 941 20.33 26.83 -7.43
CA TRP A 941 19.28 26.95 -6.44
C TRP A 941 19.41 28.25 -5.64
N ARG A 942 18.41 29.13 -5.76
CA ARG A 942 18.32 30.42 -5.06
C ARG A 942 17.28 30.42 -3.94
N GLY A 943 16.36 29.46 -3.95
CA GLY A 943 15.30 29.26 -2.96
C GLY A 943 14.50 28.00 -3.29
N ALA A 944 13.36 27.80 -2.62
CA ALA A 944 12.46 26.69 -2.94
C ALA A 944 11.97 26.74 -4.39
N TYR A 945 11.75 25.56 -4.98
CA TYR A 945 11.21 25.45 -6.35
C TYR A 945 9.84 26.14 -6.44
N LEU A 946 9.68 27.04 -7.42
CA LEU A 946 8.47 27.84 -7.62
C LEU A 946 8.04 28.63 -6.37
N ALA A 947 8.97 29.34 -5.72
CA ALA A 947 8.71 30.05 -4.47
C ALA A 947 7.51 31.04 -4.50
N ASP A 948 7.13 31.54 -5.68
CA ASP A 948 6.01 32.47 -5.87
C ASP A 948 4.65 31.79 -6.14
N PHE A 949 4.64 30.47 -6.33
CA PHE A 949 3.44 29.68 -6.64
C PHE A 949 3.20 28.64 -5.56
N GLU A 950 2.81 29.12 -4.38
CA GLU A 950 2.27 28.26 -3.32
C GLU A 950 1.09 27.44 -3.88
N ASP A 951 1.09 26.13 -3.61
CA ASP A 951 0.09 25.12 -4.00
C ASP A 951 0.16 24.49 -5.41
N GLU A 952 1.19 24.78 -6.22
CA GLU A 952 1.42 24.02 -7.46
C GLU A 952 2.30 22.79 -7.20
N LEU A 953 1.67 21.61 -7.13
CA LEU A 953 2.36 20.32 -7.13
C LEU A 953 2.58 19.85 -8.57
N SER A 954 3.79 19.36 -8.86
CA SER A 954 4.12 18.69 -10.12
C SER A 954 5.14 17.59 -9.90
N SER A 955 5.15 16.59 -10.78
CA SER A 955 6.15 15.52 -10.78
C SER A 955 7.58 16.04 -10.95
N ALA A 956 7.76 17.22 -11.55
CA ALA A 956 9.07 17.87 -11.66
C ALA A 956 9.64 18.27 -10.30
N ARG A 957 8.78 18.69 -9.35
CA ARG A 957 9.19 19.07 -7.99
C ARG A 957 9.86 17.90 -7.27
N ASP A 958 9.26 16.71 -7.28
CA ASP A 958 9.79 15.54 -6.57
C ASP A 958 11.18 15.16 -7.07
N VAL A 959 11.37 15.21 -8.38
CA VAL A 959 12.68 14.92 -8.98
C VAL A 959 13.70 15.98 -8.60
N LEU A 960 13.35 17.27 -8.70
CA LEU A 960 14.25 18.36 -8.33
C LEU A 960 14.63 18.31 -6.85
N VAL A 961 13.67 18.05 -5.95
CA VAL A 961 13.87 17.90 -4.50
C VAL A 961 14.77 16.71 -4.18
N TYR A 962 14.51 15.54 -4.77
CA TYR A 962 15.38 14.39 -4.58
C TYR A 962 16.80 14.67 -5.13
N GLY A 963 16.90 15.43 -6.21
CA GLY A 963 18.17 15.81 -6.82
C GLY A 963 18.98 16.76 -5.95
N LEU A 964 18.31 17.75 -5.38
CA LEU A 964 18.85 18.70 -4.42
C LEU A 964 19.33 17.98 -3.16
N ARG A 965 18.56 17.01 -2.65
CA ARG A 965 18.96 16.17 -1.52
C ARG A 965 20.20 15.35 -1.81
N SER A 966 20.25 14.70 -2.97
CA SER A 966 21.43 13.93 -3.37
C SER A 966 22.67 14.82 -3.51
N ALA A 967 22.52 16.03 -4.06
CA ALA A 967 23.61 16.99 -4.16
C ALA A 967 24.06 17.48 -2.77
N GLY A 968 23.14 17.66 -1.82
CA GLY A 968 23.45 17.98 -0.42
C GLY A 968 24.29 16.91 0.27
N TYR A 969 23.93 15.63 0.12
CA TYR A 969 24.73 14.52 0.66
C TYR A 969 26.10 14.39 -0.03
N ALA A 970 26.20 14.69 -1.33
CA ALA A 970 27.48 14.68 -2.03
C ALA A 970 28.40 15.85 -1.60
N ALA A 971 27.82 16.99 -1.22
CA ALA A 971 28.56 18.15 -0.74
C ALA A 971 29.05 18.00 0.70
N GLU A 972 28.34 17.24 1.55
CA GLU A 972 28.64 17.08 3.00
C GLU A 972 30.14 16.81 3.31
N PRO A 973 30.87 15.91 2.62
CA PRO A 973 32.27 15.64 2.94
C PRO A 973 33.26 16.76 2.56
N HIS A 974 32.85 17.70 1.69
CA HIS A 974 33.76 18.64 1.02
C HIS A 974 33.39 20.11 1.26
N ASP A 975 32.10 20.42 1.40
CA ASP A 975 31.56 21.74 1.69
C ASP A 975 30.32 21.63 2.60
N PRO A 976 30.52 21.48 3.92
CA PRO A 976 29.41 21.40 4.88
C PRO A 976 28.51 22.63 4.86
N ARG A 977 29.02 23.82 4.53
CA ARG A 977 28.19 25.04 4.48
C ARG A 977 27.20 24.99 3.34
N GLU A 978 27.65 24.54 2.17
CA GLU A 978 26.76 24.33 1.04
C GLU A 978 25.73 23.23 1.32
N ALA A 979 26.13 22.11 1.91
CA ALA A 979 25.20 21.05 2.31
C ALA A 979 24.11 21.55 3.27
N ALA A 980 24.47 22.40 4.25
CA ALA A 980 23.50 23.04 5.14
C ALA A 980 22.56 24.01 4.40
N ARG A 981 23.06 24.78 3.43
CA ARG A 981 22.24 25.68 2.60
C ARG A 981 21.20 24.91 1.79
N LEU A 982 21.61 23.82 1.14
CA LEU A 982 20.70 22.97 0.36
C LEU A 982 19.66 22.28 1.26
N GLY A 983 20.08 21.84 2.45
CA GLY A 983 19.18 21.31 3.47
C GLY A 983 18.09 22.31 3.90
N ARG A 984 18.42 23.60 4.02
CA ARG A 984 17.39 24.64 4.27
C ARG A 984 16.41 24.83 3.13
N ILE A 985 16.88 24.82 1.89
CA ILE A 985 16.00 24.94 0.72
C ILE A 985 15.02 23.76 0.68
N LEU A 986 15.47 22.56 1.08
CA LEU A 986 14.59 21.40 1.25
C LEU A 986 13.56 21.63 2.36
N LEU A 987 13.96 22.20 3.52
CA LEU A 987 13.03 22.53 4.61
C LEU A 987 12.04 23.66 4.27
N ASP A 988 12.44 24.60 3.41
CA ASP A 988 11.53 25.63 2.87
C ASP A 988 10.51 25.00 1.90
N THR A 989 10.91 23.92 1.22
CA THR A 989 10.04 23.15 0.32
C THR A 989 9.10 22.22 1.09
N ASP A 990 9.61 21.52 2.10
CA ASP A 990 8.85 20.67 3.01
C ASP A 990 9.39 20.82 4.44
N PRO A 991 8.70 21.57 5.32
CA PRO A 991 9.12 21.80 6.69
C PRO A 991 9.23 20.54 7.56
N PHE A 992 8.68 19.40 7.11
CA PHE A 992 8.66 18.12 7.85
C PHE A 992 9.61 17.08 7.27
N ASP A 993 10.51 17.50 6.38
CA ASP A 993 11.56 16.63 5.84
C ASP A 993 12.65 16.37 6.89
N TRP A 994 12.48 15.31 7.69
CA TRP A 994 13.42 14.94 8.76
C TRP A 994 14.83 14.64 8.24
N ALA A 995 14.94 14.09 7.04
CA ALA A 995 16.23 13.84 6.43
C ALA A 995 16.93 15.15 6.05
N ALA A 996 16.20 16.15 5.55
CA ALA A 996 16.73 17.48 5.30
C ALA A 996 17.10 18.21 6.61
N LEU A 997 16.29 18.04 7.67
CA LEU A 997 16.62 18.58 9.00
C LEU A 997 17.94 17.96 9.51
N ALA A 998 18.06 16.63 9.48
CA ALA A 998 19.27 15.92 9.91
C ALA A 998 20.50 16.31 9.09
N LEU A 999 20.37 16.38 7.76
CA LEU A 999 21.42 16.88 6.86
C LEU A 999 21.86 18.29 7.27
N THR A 1000 20.90 19.21 7.49
CA THR A 1000 21.20 20.60 7.84
C THR A 1000 21.89 20.72 9.19
N LEU A 1001 21.37 20.05 10.22
CA LEU A 1001 21.91 20.13 11.58
C LEU A 1001 23.33 19.52 11.66
N ARG A 1002 23.58 18.36 11.02
CA ARG A 1002 24.93 17.75 10.99
C ARG A 1002 25.95 18.69 10.34
N ASN A 1003 25.57 19.32 9.24
CA ASN A 1003 26.47 20.17 8.48
C ASN A 1003 26.68 21.56 9.13
N LEU A 1004 25.67 22.13 9.80
CA LEU A 1004 25.83 23.32 10.65
C LEU A 1004 26.75 23.04 11.85
N ARG A 1005 26.64 21.84 12.45
CA ARG A 1005 27.55 21.39 13.51
C ARG A 1005 29.00 21.28 13.00
N GLN A 1006 29.21 20.63 11.85
CA GLN A 1006 30.54 20.45 11.27
C GLN A 1006 31.18 21.79 10.83
N SER A 1007 30.39 22.73 10.34
CA SER A 1007 30.85 24.07 9.96
C SER A 1007 31.02 25.05 11.14
N GLY A 1008 30.62 24.67 12.36
CA GLY A 1008 30.76 25.47 13.58
C GLY A 1008 29.66 26.53 13.79
N GLU A 1009 28.60 26.53 13.00
CA GLU A 1009 27.49 27.50 13.03
C GLU A 1009 26.44 27.14 14.11
N ILE A 1010 26.85 26.98 15.36
CA ILE A 1010 26.01 26.44 16.45
C ILE A 1010 24.76 27.28 16.73
N MET A 1011 24.85 28.61 16.64
CA MET A 1011 23.70 29.49 16.90
C MET A 1011 22.60 29.33 15.84
N GLU A 1012 22.99 29.14 14.59
CA GLU A 1012 22.06 28.91 13.48
C GLU A 1012 21.40 27.54 13.59
N LEU A 1013 22.16 26.53 14.01
CA LEU A 1013 21.65 25.20 14.31
C LEU A 1013 20.55 25.25 15.38
N LEU A 1014 20.83 25.91 16.51
CA LEU A 1014 19.87 26.03 17.62
C LEU A 1014 18.59 26.78 17.19
N SER A 1015 18.76 27.87 16.44
CA SER A 1015 17.62 28.65 15.93
C SER A 1015 16.74 27.82 15.00
N LEU A 1016 17.33 27.13 14.03
CA LEU A 1016 16.61 26.28 13.08
C LEU A 1016 15.87 25.14 13.78
N TYR A 1017 16.54 24.44 14.70
CA TYR A 1017 15.91 23.34 15.44
C TYR A 1017 14.74 23.84 16.29
N ALA A 1018 14.88 24.99 16.96
CA ALA A 1018 13.79 25.59 17.73
C ALA A 1018 12.61 26.00 16.84
N GLU A 1019 12.88 26.57 15.67
CA GLU A 1019 11.86 26.96 14.69
C GLU A 1019 11.09 25.74 14.17
N VAL A 1020 11.80 24.69 13.73
CA VAL A 1020 11.16 23.47 13.24
C VAL A 1020 10.39 22.78 14.37
N ARG A 1021 10.96 22.68 15.58
CA ARG A 1021 10.26 22.15 16.76
C ARG A 1021 9.01 22.94 17.11
N GLN A 1022 9.01 24.26 16.96
CA GLN A 1022 7.82 25.09 17.14
C GLN A 1022 6.77 24.80 16.07
N ARG A 1023 7.16 24.67 14.79
CA ARG A 1023 6.25 24.29 13.70
C ARG A 1023 5.66 22.89 13.92
N CYS A 1024 6.47 21.93 14.36
CA CYS A 1024 6.03 20.56 14.70
C CYS A 1024 5.08 20.55 15.91
N ALA A 1025 5.38 21.32 16.95
CA ALA A 1025 4.52 21.44 18.13
C ALA A 1025 3.13 22.01 17.78
N LEU A 1026 3.05 22.97 16.85
CA LEU A 1026 1.77 23.48 16.31
C LEU A 1026 0.96 22.40 15.59
N LEU A 1027 1.64 21.37 15.09
CA LEU A 1027 1.06 20.23 14.40
C LEU A 1027 1.08 18.97 15.26
N GLY A 1028 1.29 19.06 16.58
CA GLY A 1028 1.27 17.93 17.51
C GLY A 1028 2.32 16.82 17.25
N GLU A 1029 3.29 17.08 16.39
CA GLU A 1029 4.48 16.25 16.15
C GLU A 1029 5.51 16.58 17.24
N LYS A 1030 6.07 15.56 17.89
CA LYS A 1030 7.02 15.76 18.99
C LYS A 1030 8.43 15.43 18.53
N LEU A 1031 9.18 16.46 18.15
CA LEU A 1031 10.62 16.35 17.99
C LEU A 1031 11.31 16.20 19.36
N PRO A 1032 12.43 15.46 19.45
CA PRO A 1032 13.23 15.34 20.66
C PRO A 1032 13.56 16.69 21.30
N ASP A 1033 13.74 16.73 22.62
CA ASP A 1033 13.97 17.98 23.34
C ASP A 1033 15.30 18.66 22.96
N THR A 1034 16.27 17.87 22.49
CA THR A 1034 17.58 18.33 22.03
C THR A 1034 17.83 17.90 20.59
N TRP A 1035 18.60 18.71 19.85
CA TRP A 1035 18.96 18.39 18.47
C TRP A 1035 19.93 17.21 18.40
N GLU A 1036 20.72 16.99 19.47
CA GLU A 1036 21.62 15.85 19.61
C GLU A 1036 20.87 14.52 19.69
N ASP A 1037 19.76 14.48 20.44
CA ASP A 1037 18.92 13.28 20.52
C ASP A 1037 18.22 13.01 19.18
N PHE A 1038 17.73 14.05 18.51
CA PHE A 1038 17.19 13.92 17.15
C PHE A 1038 18.20 13.33 16.17
N LEU A 1039 19.44 13.83 16.15
CA LEU A 1039 20.46 13.27 15.25
C LEU A 1039 20.80 11.81 15.60
N ARG A 1040 20.82 11.45 16.89
CA ARG A 1040 21.05 10.06 17.33
C ARG A 1040 19.93 9.12 16.87
N ASP A 1041 18.68 9.55 16.98
CA ASP A 1041 17.51 8.77 16.54
C ASP A 1041 17.52 8.57 15.01
N GLN A 1042 17.90 9.61 14.25
CA GLN A 1042 18.04 9.52 12.80
C GLN A 1042 19.22 8.64 12.37
N GLU A 1043 20.32 8.62 13.11
CA GLU A 1043 21.44 7.71 12.85
C GLU A 1043 21.05 6.24 13.07
N MET A 1044 20.22 5.93 14.07
CA MET A 1044 19.72 4.56 14.29
C MET A 1044 18.65 4.11 13.30
N SER A 1045 17.92 5.04 12.66
CA SER A 1045 16.91 4.76 11.65
C SER A 1045 17.47 4.46 10.24
N VAL A 1046 18.75 4.75 10.01
CA VAL A 1046 19.43 4.56 8.71
C VAL A 1046 20.20 3.23 8.64
N PHE A 1047 20.39 2.58 9.79
CA PHE A 1047 20.80 1.16 9.90
C PHE A 1047 19.56 0.26 9.98
#